data_AF-A0A2T4V693-F1
#
_entry.id   AF-A0A2T4V693-F1
#
_cell.length_a   1.000
_cell.length_b   1.000
_cell.length_c   1.000
_cell.angle_alpha   90.00
_cell.angle_beta   90.00
_cell.angle_gamma   90.00
#
_symmetry.space_group_name_H-M   'P 1'
#
loop_
_entity.id
_entity.type
_entity.pdbx_description
1 polymer ?
#
loop_
_entity_poly.entity_id
_entity_poly.type
_entity_poly.pdbx_seq_one_letter_code
_entity_poly.pdbx_strand_id
1 'polypeptide(L)'
;MKDIHVRPTRVLQSLLTAVALILLALPAGNARAQTTYSLFANSTPAVASVTNDFAAVELGVKFKADVSGELVGVRFYKGSSNTGTHVGHLWSAAGQLLATATFTNETATGWQEVTFTTPVPVTAGTTYVASYHAPGGAYAFTEYGLASGADALPLHALAGPANGGNGVFKYGPAGTFPTDSFHDSNYWVDVVFRPAAPVSLWPSTATPAVASVTNDSTPVELGVKFRTDVAGNVLGVRFYKGASNTGTHVGHLWSATGQLLATATFTSETATGWQQVTFSSPVTIAANTMYIASYHAPGGAYAFDNGGLASGVNAPPLYALPGTTSGGNGVFKYGPAGTFPTDSFQDSNYWVDVVFQATGVPPSTPPPAGTYSLFPATATPGTASANDTASVEMGVKFRADVDGKVKGIRFYKGASNTGTHVGNLWSSTGQNLASATFTNETASGWQQVSFATPVSITAGTTYVASYLAPIGGYAFDANGLANGVDAAPLHALPGTTSGGNGVFALGSASTFPNSSYQNANYWVDVVFEPNSALPRPGVTGSGPVLVATDPTNHFTDYLKEILKAEGITTFATTDAGNIGNTVSLNDYKVLILGEETLSAAQVTLVTNWVNAGGSLIAMRPAANLNALLGLNASSGTQDDGYLLIDTTQAPGAGITADTMQYHGTADLHTLVAGTRAVATLYSNATTPTAYAAVTLRTVGSGTAMAFTYDLAKSVILTRQGNPAWQGQNRDGSSIGPGARASDMFYGNASFDPKPDWVNLNKVQIPQADEQQRLLANMLHLTSAVPLPRLWYFPSAKKAVVVMTGDGHPGGAINQRWQNYLAASPAGCSVDDWQCIRGTVYDFIGGLTATQAQSYTAQGFEYALHVNTGCADYTATSLDPQFFTPQLAGFASSYPGIPAPVTNRTHCIAFSDWATQPKVSLAHGIRLDTNYYYWPDYWVQDRPGLFTGSGLAMRFADVDGTPIDVYQLATQMTDESGQSYPLHIDTLLANALGTKGYYGAFNANMHVDSDPSAGASGSAAIIASAQREGVSVITAKQLLTWLDAREATQVSSVAFTGMALTFTVATPARNLSLMVPTSTAAGRTLVSVTRNGSAVTTVPQTIKGVGYAFINGTQAGTYTVTYN
;
A
#
# COMPACT_ATOMS: atom_id res chain seq x y z
N MET A 1 -39.64 75.03 36.88
CA MET A 1 -40.34 74.10 35.94
C MET A 1 -39.89 72.70 36.32
N LYS A 2 -40.59 72.10 37.29
CA LYS A 2 -41.48 70.93 37.12
C LYS A 2 -40.73 69.69 36.58
N ASP A 3 -40.59 68.56 37.26
CA ASP A 3 -41.10 68.09 38.56
C ASP A 3 -40.22 66.91 39.05
N ILE A 4 -39.80 66.99 40.33
CA ILE A 4 -39.87 65.96 41.41
C ILE A 4 -39.15 64.59 41.19
N HIS A 5 -37.95 64.32 41.72
CA HIS A 5 -37.56 63.93 43.11
C HIS A 5 -38.33 62.77 43.77
N VAL A 6 -37.73 61.57 43.89
CA VAL A 6 -37.64 60.74 45.14
C VAL A 6 -36.52 59.67 44.98
N ARG A 7 -35.55 59.66 45.90
CA ARG A 7 -34.89 58.45 46.48
C ARG A 7 -35.39 58.36 47.95
N PRO A 8 -35.12 57.33 48.77
CA PRO A 8 -34.89 55.88 48.61
C PRO A 8 -35.81 55.06 49.58
N THR A 9 -35.73 53.71 49.64
CA THR A 9 -35.55 52.88 50.87
C THR A 9 -36.01 51.41 50.73
N ARG A 10 -35.11 50.51 51.16
CA ARG A 10 -35.29 49.17 51.77
C ARG A 10 -36.58 48.40 51.45
N VAL A 11 -36.46 47.29 50.71
CA VAL A 11 -36.77 45.91 51.17
C VAL A 11 -36.17 44.96 50.11
N LEU A 12 -34.97 44.45 50.36
CA LEU A 12 -34.37 43.34 49.59
C LEU A 12 -34.03 42.20 50.56
N GLN A 13 -35.05 41.73 51.28
CA GLN A 13 -34.94 40.62 52.24
C GLN A 13 -36.36 40.18 52.66
N SER A 14 -37.13 39.58 51.75
CA SER A 14 -38.34 38.77 52.06
C SER A 14 -38.88 38.04 50.81
N LEU A 15 -38.00 37.50 49.98
CA LEU A 15 -38.38 36.49 48.97
C LEU A 15 -37.33 35.36 48.91
N LEU A 16 -36.80 34.99 50.08
CA LEU A 16 -36.11 33.72 50.31
C LEU A 16 -37.11 32.77 50.99
N THR A 17 -37.84 31.96 50.20
CA THR A 17 -38.36 30.61 50.52
C THR A 17 -39.35 30.07 49.47
N ALA A 18 -39.12 30.27 48.16
CA ALA A 18 -39.93 29.59 47.13
C ALA A 18 -39.26 29.36 45.76
N VAL A 19 -37.94 29.54 45.60
CA VAL A 19 -37.24 29.21 44.35
C VAL A 19 -35.90 28.56 44.67
N ALA A 20 -35.97 27.44 45.38
CA ALA A 20 -34.82 26.56 45.64
C ALA A 20 -35.28 25.10 45.45
N LEU A 21 -35.81 24.78 44.26
CA LEU A 21 -35.79 23.43 43.67
C LEU A 21 -36.25 23.46 42.19
N ILE A 22 -35.53 24.17 41.32
CA ILE A 22 -35.51 23.87 39.88
C ILE A 22 -34.03 23.95 39.46
N LEU A 23 -33.28 22.92 39.86
CA LEU A 23 -32.01 22.58 39.25
C LEU A 23 -32.26 21.36 38.35
N LEU A 24 -31.72 21.43 37.13
CA LEU A 24 -31.61 20.42 36.06
C LEU A 24 -32.62 20.52 34.89
N ALA A 25 -31.99 20.65 33.71
CA ALA A 25 -32.47 20.39 32.36
C ALA A 25 -33.21 21.53 31.61
N LEU A 26 -32.43 22.44 31.02
CA LEU A 26 -32.70 22.96 29.68
C LEU A 26 -31.40 22.83 28.84
N PRO A 27 -31.53 22.57 27.53
CA PRO A 27 -30.85 21.45 26.87
C PRO A 27 -29.46 21.81 26.33
N ALA A 28 -28.58 20.80 26.34
CA ALA A 28 -27.38 20.76 25.53
C ALA A 28 -27.70 21.08 24.06
N GLY A 29 -26.79 21.81 23.40
CA GLY A 29 -26.92 22.18 21.99
C GLY A 29 -27.34 20.99 21.13
N ASN A 30 -28.29 21.25 20.22
CA ASN A 30 -28.98 20.30 19.35
C ASN A 30 -28.11 19.11 18.88
N ALA A 31 -28.13 18.00 19.62
CA ALA A 31 -27.92 16.70 19.05
C ALA A 31 -29.11 16.44 18.11
N ARG A 32 -28.89 16.51 16.80
CA ARG A 32 -29.90 16.04 15.84
C ARG A 32 -30.26 14.61 16.22
N ALA A 33 -31.55 14.30 16.35
CA ALA A 33 -32.01 12.93 16.38
C ALA A 33 -31.43 12.23 15.14
N GLN A 34 -30.57 11.24 15.38
CA GLN A 34 -29.86 10.57 14.31
C GLN A 34 -30.86 9.86 13.39
N THR A 35 -30.70 10.04 12.07
CA THR A 35 -31.60 9.48 11.06
C THR A 35 -31.72 7.97 11.22
N THR A 36 -32.96 7.48 11.29
CA THR A 36 -33.28 6.06 11.27
C THR A 36 -33.66 5.62 9.85
N TYR A 37 -33.38 4.35 9.56
CA TYR A 37 -33.62 3.69 8.28
C TYR A 37 -34.56 2.50 8.50
N SER A 38 -35.35 2.17 7.49
CA SER A 38 -36.25 1.02 7.49
C SER A 38 -36.28 0.38 6.10
N LEU A 39 -36.55 -0.92 6.03
CA LEU A 39 -36.59 -1.75 4.82
C LEU A 39 -37.69 -1.33 3.84
N PHE A 40 -38.85 -0.88 4.34
CA PHE A 40 -40.04 -0.65 3.53
C PHE A 40 -40.56 0.78 3.57
N ALA A 41 -39.91 1.67 4.34
CA ALA A 41 -40.31 3.05 4.55
C ALA A 41 -41.82 3.19 4.84
N ASN A 42 -42.54 3.99 4.04
CA ASN A 42 -44.00 4.17 4.16
C ASN A 42 -44.79 3.38 3.10
N SER A 43 -44.18 2.37 2.48
CA SER A 43 -44.87 1.49 1.53
C SER A 43 -46.01 0.72 2.21
N THR A 44 -46.99 0.29 1.43
CA THR A 44 -48.20 -0.37 1.94
C THR A 44 -48.38 -1.78 1.36
N PRO A 45 -48.95 -2.72 2.12
CA PRO A 45 -49.28 -4.06 1.65
C PRO A 45 -50.27 -4.09 0.50
N ALA A 46 -50.12 -5.08 -0.38
CA ALA A 46 -51.15 -5.48 -1.33
C ALA A 46 -52.44 -5.95 -0.63
N VAL A 47 -52.32 -6.63 0.52
CA VAL A 47 -53.45 -7.04 1.37
C VAL A 47 -53.25 -6.51 2.79
N ALA A 48 -54.07 -5.53 3.19
CA ALA A 48 -53.94 -4.84 4.48
C ALA A 48 -54.35 -5.70 5.70
N SER A 49 -55.30 -6.62 5.53
CA SER A 49 -55.68 -7.63 6.54
C SER A 49 -56.17 -8.89 5.84
N VAL A 50 -55.60 -10.04 6.18
CA VAL A 50 -56.17 -11.34 5.79
C VAL A 50 -57.53 -11.56 6.47
N THR A 51 -58.51 -12.10 5.76
CA THR A 51 -59.92 -12.20 6.23
C THR A 51 -60.33 -13.62 6.65
N ASN A 52 -59.44 -14.60 6.53
CA ASN A 52 -59.71 -16.01 6.78
C ASN A 52 -58.70 -16.69 7.71
N ASP A 53 -57.77 -15.94 8.30
CA ASP A 53 -56.80 -16.45 9.27
C ASP A 53 -56.80 -15.56 10.52
N PHE A 54 -57.30 -16.12 11.63
CA PHE A 54 -57.46 -15.44 12.91
C PHE A 54 -56.69 -16.16 14.04
N ALA A 55 -55.79 -17.08 13.69
CA ALA A 55 -54.97 -17.77 14.66
C ALA A 55 -53.81 -16.88 15.14
N ALA A 56 -53.40 -17.06 16.40
CA ALA A 56 -52.26 -16.36 16.97
C ALA A 56 -50.97 -16.73 16.23
N VAL A 57 -50.24 -15.75 15.70
CA VAL A 57 -49.10 -15.96 14.81
C VAL A 57 -47.99 -14.94 15.05
N GLU A 58 -46.74 -15.39 15.06
CA GLU A 58 -45.54 -14.56 14.97
C GLU A 58 -45.14 -14.42 13.50
N LEU A 59 -44.91 -13.22 13.00
CA LEU A 59 -44.59 -12.93 11.59
C LEU A 59 -43.33 -12.07 11.54
N GLY A 60 -42.44 -12.25 10.56
CA GLY A 60 -41.17 -11.56 10.53
C GLY A 60 -40.44 -11.50 9.19
N VAL A 61 -39.32 -10.78 9.22
CA VAL A 61 -38.41 -10.55 8.09
C VAL A 61 -36.97 -10.89 8.50
N LYS A 62 -36.25 -11.62 7.64
CA LYS A 62 -34.80 -11.80 7.71
C LYS A 62 -34.13 -10.61 7.03
N PHE A 63 -33.20 -9.95 7.72
CA PHE A 63 -32.50 -8.79 7.19
C PHE A 63 -31.03 -8.75 7.59
N LYS A 64 -30.24 -7.90 6.91
CA LYS A 64 -28.88 -7.49 7.23
C LYS A 64 -28.75 -5.97 7.17
N ALA A 65 -27.75 -5.44 7.84
CA ALA A 65 -27.30 -4.06 7.68
C ALA A 65 -25.88 -4.04 7.06
N ASP A 66 -25.61 -3.08 6.20
CA ASP A 66 -24.28 -2.87 5.58
C ASP A 66 -23.26 -2.31 6.56
N VAL A 67 -23.75 -1.68 7.62
CA VAL A 67 -22.96 -1.03 8.66
C VAL A 67 -23.39 -1.51 10.03
N SER A 68 -22.45 -1.54 10.97
CA SER A 68 -22.80 -1.74 12.37
C SER A 68 -23.63 -0.56 12.86
N GLY A 69 -24.54 -0.81 13.79
CA GLY A 69 -25.43 0.21 14.35
C GLY A 69 -26.30 -0.39 15.43
N GLU A 70 -27.44 0.23 15.67
CA GLU A 70 -28.40 -0.23 16.65
C GLU A 70 -29.79 -0.35 16.03
N LEU A 71 -30.51 -1.42 16.35
CA LEU A 71 -31.95 -1.46 16.18
C LEU A 71 -32.60 -0.79 17.38
N VAL A 72 -33.23 0.36 17.12
CA VAL A 72 -33.91 1.15 18.16
C VAL A 72 -35.37 0.75 18.32
N GLY A 73 -35.91 -0.02 17.38
CA GLY A 73 -37.29 -0.45 17.40
C GLY A 73 -37.65 -1.40 16.26
N VAL A 74 -38.90 -1.82 16.27
CA VAL A 74 -39.54 -2.63 15.23
C VAL A 74 -40.89 -2.01 14.92
N ARG A 75 -41.31 -2.15 13.67
CA ARG A 75 -42.61 -1.65 13.21
C ARG A 75 -43.30 -2.71 12.36
N PHE A 76 -44.61 -2.64 12.28
CA PHE A 76 -45.39 -3.50 11.39
C PHE A 76 -46.58 -2.75 10.79
N TYR A 77 -47.10 -3.24 9.67
CA TYR A 77 -48.32 -2.67 9.08
C TYR A 77 -49.58 -3.36 9.64
N LYS A 78 -50.45 -2.56 10.28
CA LYS A 78 -51.69 -3.04 10.89
C LYS A 78 -52.90 -2.78 9.99
N GLY A 79 -53.67 -3.82 9.70
CA GLY A 79 -54.98 -3.69 9.09
C GLY A 79 -56.12 -3.66 10.12
N SER A 80 -57.33 -3.30 9.68
CA SER A 80 -58.47 -3.01 10.56
C SER A 80 -58.94 -4.20 11.40
N SER A 81 -58.62 -5.42 10.96
CA SER A 81 -59.01 -6.66 11.64
C SER A 81 -57.88 -7.24 12.51
N ASN A 82 -56.66 -6.72 12.39
CA ASN A 82 -55.52 -7.13 13.23
C ASN A 82 -55.63 -6.46 14.60
N THR A 83 -56.35 -7.12 15.51
CA THR A 83 -56.71 -6.61 16.83
C THR A 83 -56.05 -7.41 17.96
N GLY A 84 -56.00 -6.81 19.15
CA GLY A 84 -55.31 -7.37 20.32
C GLY A 84 -53.98 -6.66 20.60
N THR A 85 -53.26 -7.15 21.60
CA THR A 85 -51.96 -6.58 22.03
C THR A 85 -50.83 -7.17 21.19
N HIS A 86 -50.18 -6.33 20.38
CA HIS A 86 -49.04 -6.74 19.56
C HIS A 86 -47.72 -6.61 20.33
N VAL A 87 -46.80 -7.55 20.08
CA VAL A 87 -45.46 -7.57 20.70
C VAL A 87 -44.43 -7.76 19.60
N GLY A 88 -43.49 -6.84 19.48
CA GLY A 88 -42.37 -6.92 18.57
C GLY A 88 -41.19 -7.66 19.19
N HIS A 89 -40.46 -8.42 18.37
CA HIS A 89 -39.28 -9.17 18.78
C HIS A 89 -38.14 -8.99 17.78
N LEU A 90 -36.91 -9.08 18.30
CA LEU A 90 -35.69 -9.12 17.51
C LEU A 90 -34.89 -10.35 17.90
N TRP A 91 -34.37 -11.07 16.91
CA TRP A 91 -33.66 -12.33 17.09
C TRP A 91 -32.33 -12.33 16.34
N SER A 92 -31.38 -13.10 16.85
CA SER A 92 -30.26 -13.58 16.03
C SER A 92 -30.77 -14.56 14.98
N ALA A 93 -29.98 -14.80 13.91
CA ALA A 93 -30.30 -15.83 12.93
C ALA A 93 -30.43 -17.25 13.53
N ALA A 94 -29.81 -17.51 14.68
CA ALA A 94 -29.88 -18.80 15.37
C ALA A 94 -31.11 -18.94 16.30
N GLY A 95 -31.97 -17.92 16.38
CA GLY A 95 -33.20 -17.95 17.19
C GLY A 95 -33.04 -17.48 18.64
N GLN A 96 -31.89 -16.94 19.03
CA GLN A 96 -31.75 -16.25 20.32
C GLN A 96 -32.53 -14.93 20.30
N LEU A 97 -33.42 -14.73 21.27
CA LEU A 97 -34.12 -13.45 21.49
C LEU A 97 -33.13 -12.38 21.95
N LEU A 98 -33.06 -11.27 21.22
CA LEU A 98 -32.18 -10.13 21.48
C LEU A 98 -32.92 -8.94 22.10
N ALA A 99 -34.17 -8.70 21.68
CA ALA A 99 -35.05 -7.72 22.32
C ALA A 99 -36.52 -8.03 22.08
N THR A 100 -37.37 -7.46 22.94
CA THR A 100 -38.83 -7.49 22.83
C THR A 100 -39.41 -6.15 23.25
N ALA A 101 -40.52 -5.74 22.63
CA ALA A 101 -41.26 -4.55 23.02
C ALA A 101 -42.76 -4.67 22.70
N THR A 102 -43.61 -4.28 23.64
CA THR A 102 -45.07 -4.26 23.46
C THR A 102 -45.49 -2.97 22.76
N PHE A 103 -46.20 -3.08 21.63
CA PHE A 103 -46.76 -1.92 20.95
C PHE A 103 -47.82 -1.25 21.84
N THR A 104 -47.69 0.06 22.05
CA THR A 104 -48.62 0.87 22.84
C THR A 104 -49.06 2.07 22.00
N ASN A 105 -50.30 2.54 22.21
CA ASN A 105 -50.90 3.65 21.44
C ASN A 105 -51.01 3.39 19.93
N GLU A 106 -51.34 2.16 19.54
CA GLU A 106 -51.55 1.81 18.13
C GLU A 106 -52.75 2.54 17.51
N THR A 107 -52.64 2.88 16.22
CA THR A 107 -53.78 3.35 15.42
C THR A 107 -54.67 2.18 14.98
N ALA A 108 -55.85 2.50 14.45
CA ALA A 108 -56.78 1.50 13.93
C ALA A 108 -56.25 0.78 12.68
N THR A 109 -55.47 1.47 11.84
CA THR A 109 -54.81 0.95 10.64
C THR A 109 -53.49 1.71 10.38
N GLY A 110 -52.63 1.14 9.55
CA GLY A 110 -51.37 1.74 9.10
C GLY A 110 -50.15 1.21 9.87
N TRP A 111 -48.99 1.85 9.64
CA TRP A 111 -47.74 1.49 10.31
C TRP A 111 -47.80 1.77 11.81
N GLN A 112 -47.51 0.75 12.61
CA GLN A 112 -47.31 0.83 14.05
C GLN A 112 -45.83 0.68 14.33
N GLU A 113 -45.27 1.50 15.22
CA GLU A 113 -43.86 1.48 15.58
C GLU A 113 -43.71 1.42 17.09
N VAL A 114 -42.78 0.60 17.56
CA VAL A 114 -42.41 0.54 18.97
C VAL A 114 -40.89 0.61 19.10
N THR A 115 -40.41 1.35 20.10
CA THR A 115 -38.99 1.41 20.45
C THR A 115 -38.64 0.36 21.48
N PHE A 116 -37.45 -0.24 21.36
CA PHE A 116 -36.90 -1.10 22.40
C PHE A 116 -36.43 -0.24 23.58
N THR A 117 -36.59 -0.73 24.81
CA THR A 117 -36.12 -0.03 26.01
C THR A 117 -34.60 0.13 26.03
N THR A 118 -33.89 -0.82 25.42
CA THR A 118 -32.46 -0.75 25.14
C THR A 118 -32.27 -1.02 23.65
N PRO A 119 -31.75 -0.06 22.86
CA PRO A 119 -31.36 -0.31 21.47
C PRO A 119 -30.42 -1.51 21.38
N VAL A 120 -30.60 -2.35 20.36
CA VAL A 120 -29.81 -3.58 20.20
C VAL A 120 -28.69 -3.35 19.20
N PRO A 121 -27.41 -3.47 19.61
CA PRO A 121 -26.29 -3.42 18.69
C PRO A 121 -26.38 -4.54 17.65
N VAL A 122 -26.22 -4.17 16.39
CA VAL A 122 -26.14 -5.11 15.27
C VAL A 122 -24.82 -4.90 14.53
N THR A 123 -24.21 -6.00 14.10
CA THR A 123 -22.95 -5.97 13.36
C THR A 123 -23.23 -6.01 11.86
N ALA A 124 -22.46 -5.23 11.09
CA ALA A 124 -22.53 -5.24 9.64
C ALA A 124 -22.48 -6.67 9.06
N GLY A 125 -23.22 -6.93 7.98
CA GLY A 125 -23.22 -8.20 7.25
C GLY A 125 -23.83 -9.40 8.00
N THR A 126 -24.24 -9.22 9.25
CA THR A 126 -24.83 -10.27 10.10
C THR A 126 -26.34 -10.37 9.89
N THR A 127 -26.86 -11.59 9.72
CA THR A 127 -28.30 -11.82 9.55
C THR A 127 -29.02 -11.77 10.90
N TYR A 128 -30.13 -11.06 10.94
CA TYR A 128 -31.06 -10.99 12.06
C TYR A 128 -32.49 -11.23 11.58
N VAL A 129 -33.40 -11.50 12.53
CA VAL A 129 -34.84 -11.62 12.26
C VAL A 129 -35.58 -10.61 13.11
N ALA A 130 -36.38 -9.75 12.48
CA ALA A 130 -37.34 -8.90 13.18
C ALA A 130 -38.74 -9.48 13.00
N SER A 131 -39.52 -9.57 14.08
CA SER A 131 -40.86 -10.13 14.05
C SER A 131 -41.85 -9.34 14.92
N TYR A 132 -43.14 -9.57 14.70
CA TYR A 132 -44.20 -9.17 15.64
C TYR A 132 -45.22 -10.29 15.82
N HIS A 133 -45.82 -10.31 17.01
CA HIS A 133 -46.89 -11.22 17.36
C HIS A 133 -48.26 -10.61 17.11
N ALA A 134 -49.08 -11.28 16.31
CA ALA A 134 -50.49 -10.97 16.05
C ALA A 134 -51.38 -11.98 16.81
N PRO A 135 -51.91 -11.64 18.00
CA PRO A 135 -52.65 -12.59 18.84
C PRO A 135 -53.99 -13.03 18.25
N GLY A 136 -54.58 -12.23 17.35
CA GLY A 136 -55.83 -12.54 16.64
C GLY A 136 -55.66 -12.76 15.13
N GLY A 137 -54.44 -13.03 14.65
CA GLY A 137 -54.16 -13.16 13.22
C GLY A 137 -54.47 -11.87 12.43
N ALA A 138 -55.14 -12.01 11.29
CA ALA A 138 -55.60 -10.90 10.43
C ALA A 138 -54.49 -9.93 9.94
N TYR A 139 -53.26 -10.44 9.84
CA TYR A 139 -52.05 -9.72 9.43
C TYR A 139 -52.07 -9.19 7.99
N ALA A 140 -51.19 -8.24 7.71
CA ALA A 140 -50.94 -7.72 6.37
C ALA A 140 -49.95 -8.60 5.60
N PHE A 141 -50.11 -8.73 4.28
CA PHE A 141 -49.12 -9.42 3.46
C PHE A 141 -49.05 -8.94 2.01
N THR A 142 -47.96 -9.31 1.34
CA THR A 142 -47.82 -9.29 -0.12
C THR A 142 -47.12 -10.58 -0.53
N GLU A 143 -47.85 -11.45 -1.20
CA GLU A 143 -47.35 -12.74 -1.66
C GLU A 143 -46.17 -12.53 -2.63
N TYR A 144 -45.11 -13.34 -2.53
CA TYR A 144 -43.85 -13.18 -3.29
C TYR A 144 -43.09 -11.86 -3.06
N GLY A 145 -43.52 -11.05 -2.09
CA GLY A 145 -42.95 -9.72 -1.85
C GLY A 145 -41.46 -9.70 -1.47
N LEU A 146 -40.88 -10.83 -1.06
CA LEU A 146 -39.45 -10.99 -0.74
C LEU A 146 -38.77 -12.10 -1.55
N ALA A 147 -39.38 -12.57 -2.64
CA ALA A 147 -38.77 -13.56 -3.53
C ALA A 147 -37.44 -13.06 -4.12
N SER A 148 -37.35 -11.76 -4.46
CA SER A 148 -36.13 -11.09 -4.89
C SER A 148 -35.36 -10.40 -3.76
N GLY A 149 -35.87 -10.45 -2.52
CA GLY A 149 -35.42 -9.56 -1.45
C GLY A 149 -35.92 -8.13 -1.64
N ALA A 150 -35.55 -7.24 -0.72
CA ALA A 150 -35.84 -5.81 -0.82
C ALA A 150 -34.69 -5.01 -0.25
N ASP A 151 -34.27 -3.98 -0.99
CA ASP A 151 -33.10 -3.16 -0.65
C ASP A 151 -33.51 -1.73 -0.32
N ALA A 152 -33.10 -1.27 0.86
CA ALA A 152 -33.24 0.10 1.32
C ALA A 152 -31.99 0.46 2.12
N LEU A 153 -30.91 0.81 1.40
CA LEU A 153 -29.59 1.06 1.99
C LEU A 153 -29.69 1.96 3.23
N PRO A 154 -29.05 1.57 4.35
CA PRO A 154 -28.07 0.49 4.50
C PRO A 154 -28.67 -0.88 4.90
N LEU A 155 -29.97 -1.10 4.69
CA LEU A 155 -30.66 -2.33 5.08
C LEU A 155 -31.04 -3.19 3.86
N HIS A 156 -30.93 -4.51 4.06
CA HIS A 156 -31.25 -5.52 3.05
C HIS A 156 -32.18 -6.58 3.64
N ALA A 157 -33.40 -6.71 3.10
CA ALA A 157 -34.22 -7.89 3.31
C ALA A 157 -33.75 -8.98 2.36
N LEU A 158 -33.40 -10.14 2.91
CA LEU A 158 -32.76 -11.20 2.13
C LEU A 158 -33.69 -11.83 1.08
N ALA A 159 -33.17 -12.13 -0.11
CA ALA A 159 -33.94 -12.87 -1.11
C ALA A 159 -34.28 -14.27 -0.60
N GLY A 160 -35.57 -14.58 -0.54
CA GLY A 160 -36.10 -15.79 0.08
C GLY A 160 -35.52 -17.10 -0.45
N PRO A 161 -35.51 -17.34 -1.78
CA PRO A 161 -35.00 -18.59 -2.35
C PRO A 161 -33.54 -18.88 -1.96
N ALA A 162 -32.71 -17.85 -1.81
CA ALA A 162 -31.29 -17.98 -1.48
C ALA A 162 -30.97 -18.08 0.02
N ASN A 163 -31.95 -17.85 0.90
CA ASN A 163 -31.72 -17.68 2.34
C ASN A 163 -32.64 -18.55 3.23
N GLY A 164 -33.11 -19.68 2.70
CA GLY A 164 -33.99 -20.61 3.39
C GLY A 164 -35.37 -20.02 3.67
N GLY A 165 -35.92 -19.27 2.71
CA GLY A 165 -37.18 -18.53 2.80
C GLY A 165 -37.03 -17.17 3.49
N ASN A 166 -37.79 -16.16 3.05
CA ASN A 166 -38.02 -14.92 3.81
C ASN A 166 -39.52 -14.69 3.98
N GLY A 167 -39.95 -13.69 4.75
CA GLY A 167 -41.33 -13.66 5.17
C GLY A 167 -41.63 -14.84 6.09
N VAL A 168 -41.01 -14.82 7.26
CA VAL A 168 -41.06 -15.96 8.18
C VAL A 168 -42.28 -15.85 9.08
N PHE A 169 -42.83 -16.99 9.50
CA PHE A 169 -43.93 -17.04 10.45
C PHE A 169 -43.87 -18.26 11.38
N LYS A 170 -44.66 -18.23 12.45
CA LYS A 170 -44.99 -19.39 13.28
C LYS A 170 -46.29 -19.19 14.05
N TYR A 171 -47.22 -20.14 13.98
CA TYR A 171 -48.39 -20.14 14.86
C TYR A 171 -48.01 -20.57 16.26
N GLY A 172 -48.52 -19.88 17.28
CA GLY A 172 -48.19 -20.15 18.68
C GLY A 172 -48.27 -18.91 19.56
N PRO A 173 -47.82 -19.01 20.83
CA PRO A 173 -47.76 -17.87 21.72
C PRO A 173 -46.69 -16.84 21.28
N ALA A 174 -46.83 -15.60 21.75
CA ALA A 174 -45.85 -14.53 21.55
C ALA A 174 -44.43 -14.96 21.92
N GLY A 175 -43.44 -14.57 21.11
CA GLY A 175 -42.04 -14.89 21.37
C GLY A 175 -41.65 -16.31 20.94
N THR A 176 -42.41 -16.91 20.01
CA THR A 176 -41.98 -18.13 19.32
C THR A 176 -41.14 -17.73 18.11
N PHE A 177 -39.87 -18.18 18.03
CA PHE A 177 -38.99 -17.83 16.91
C PHE A 177 -39.58 -18.30 15.56
N PRO A 178 -39.80 -17.40 14.58
CA PRO A 178 -40.45 -17.76 13.33
C PRO A 178 -39.48 -18.47 12.36
N THR A 179 -39.80 -19.72 12.03
CA THR A 179 -38.97 -20.60 11.18
C THR A 179 -39.59 -20.93 9.83
N ASP A 180 -40.91 -20.81 9.70
CA ASP A 180 -41.64 -21.29 8.54
C ASP A 180 -41.79 -20.13 7.53
N SER A 181 -41.88 -20.39 6.23
CA SER A 181 -42.07 -19.35 5.19
C SER A 181 -43.10 -19.82 4.16
N PHE A 182 -43.91 -18.88 3.64
CA PHE A 182 -44.91 -19.15 2.60
C PHE A 182 -44.70 -18.19 1.42
N HIS A 183 -44.30 -18.74 0.27
CA HIS A 183 -44.08 -18.00 -0.98
C HIS A 183 -43.23 -16.73 -0.83
N ASP A 184 -42.28 -16.71 0.10
CA ASP A 184 -41.46 -15.53 0.40
C ASP A 184 -42.29 -14.24 0.59
N SER A 185 -43.45 -14.37 1.26
CA SER A 185 -44.40 -13.27 1.42
C SER A 185 -43.83 -12.14 2.28
N ASN A 186 -44.00 -10.88 1.87
CA ASN A 186 -43.70 -9.77 2.78
C ASN A 186 -44.85 -9.62 3.80
N TYR A 187 -44.62 -9.93 5.07
CA TYR A 187 -45.59 -9.71 6.17
C TYR A 187 -45.54 -8.31 6.77
N TRP A 188 -44.84 -7.38 6.10
CA TRP A 188 -44.79 -5.96 6.44
C TRP A 188 -44.28 -5.69 7.84
N VAL A 189 -43.31 -6.48 8.27
CA VAL A 189 -42.49 -6.26 9.46
C VAL A 189 -41.24 -5.53 9.05
N ASP A 190 -40.90 -4.47 9.75
CA ASP A 190 -39.77 -3.61 9.42
C ASP A 190 -39.01 -3.24 10.69
N VAL A 191 -37.77 -2.84 10.51
CA VAL A 191 -36.86 -2.45 11.59
C VAL A 191 -36.69 -0.94 11.60
N VAL A 192 -36.47 -0.39 12.80
CA VAL A 192 -36.03 1.00 12.96
C VAL A 192 -34.54 0.94 13.25
N PHE A 193 -33.73 1.02 12.19
CA PHE A 193 -32.28 0.94 12.29
C PHE A 193 -31.65 2.32 12.40
N ARG A 194 -30.74 2.47 13.34
CA ARG A 194 -29.89 3.63 13.48
C ARG A 194 -28.45 3.18 13.23
N PRO A 195 -27.79 3.60 12.12
CA PRO A 195 -26.37 3.35 11.93
C PRO A 195 -25.54 3.77 13.14
N ALA A 196 -24.31 3.29 13.30
CA ALA A 196 -23.41 3.90 14.27
C ALA A 196 -23.30 5.42 14.02
N ALA A 197 -23.25 6.20 15.11
CA ALA A 197 -23.15 7.66 15.03
C ALA A 197 -21.95 8.10 14.18
N PRO A 198 -22.02 9.23 13.44
CA PRO A 198 -20.85 9.78 12.79
C PRO A 198 -19.72 9.95 13.81
N VAL A 199 -18.54 9.47 13.44
CA VAL A 199 -17.34 9.52 14.27
C VAL A 199 -16.48 10.71 13.87
N SER A 200 -15.60 11.10 14.79
CA SER A 200 -14.58 12.12 14.55
C SER A 200 -13.28 11.68 15.21
N LEU A 201 -12.16 12.30 14.84
CA LEU A 201 -10.84 11.98 15.36
C LEU A 201 -10.70 12.32 16.85
N TRP A 202 -11.39 13.36 17.34
CA TRP A 202 -11.37 13.74 18.75
C TRP A 202 -12.76 13.71 19.39
N PRO A 203 -12.89 13.24 20.66
CA PRO A 203 -14.14 13.39 21.40
C PRO A 203 -14.45 14.87 21.61
N SER A 204 -15.74 15.23 21.72
CA SER A 204 -16.19 16.62 21.92
C SER A 204 -15.73 17.24 23.24
N THR A 205 -15.23 16.42 24.17
CA THR A 205 -14.64 16.85 25.45
C THR A 205 -13.16 17.18 25.35
N ALA A 206 -12.47 16.83 24.25
CA ALA A 206 -11.05 17.11 24.08
C ALA A 206 -10.83 18.61 23.91
N THR A 207 -9.79 19.14 24.55
CA THR A 207 -9.43 20.57 24.51
C THR A 207 -7.95 20.73 24.14
N PRO A 208 -7.59 21.76 23.37
CA PRO A 208 -6.20 22.14 23.11
C PRO A 208 -5.46 22.57 24.36
N ALA A 209 -4.16 22.30 24.38
CA ALA A 209 -3.22 22.91 25.31
C ALA A 209 -3.16 24.43 25.10
N VAL A 210 -3.20 24.90 23.86
CA VAL A 210 -3.32 26.34 23.53
C VAL A 210 -4.61 26.60 22.78
N ALA A 211 -5.61 27.17 23.46
CA ALA A 211 -6.93 27.44 22.87
C ALA A 211 -6.93 28.56 21.82
N SER A 212 -6.06 29.56 21.97
CA SER A 212 -5.82 30.61 20.97
C SER A 212 -4.37 31.06 21.05
N VAL A 213 -3.65 31.01 19.94
CA VAL A 213 -2.35 31.68 19.82
C VAL A 213 -2.54 33.20 19.86
N THR A 214 -1.62 33.93 20.50
CA THR A 214 -1.72 35.39 20.71
C THR A 214 -0.75 36.21 19.84
N ASN A 215 0.18 35.53 19.18
CA ASN A 215 1.25 36.12 18.39
C ASN A 215 1.06 35.99 16.87
N ASP A 216 -0.05 35.41 16.42
CA ASP A 216 -0.40 35.31 15.00
C ASP A 216 -1.83 35.79 14.77
N SER A 217 -1.95 36.89 14.03
CA SER A 217 -3.23 37.49 13.62
C SER A 217 -3.41 37.48 12.10
N THR A 218 -2.66 36.64 11.38
CA THR A 218 -2.64 36.58 9.92
C THR A 218 -3.71 35.59 9.43
N PRO A 219 -4.43 35.88 8.33
CA PRO A 219 -5.34 34.93 7.73
C PRO A 219 -4.65 33.62 7.33
N VAL A 220 -5.15 32.49 7.81
CA VAL A 220 -4.51 31.17 7.64
C VAL A 220 -5.54 30.06 7.45
N GLU A 221 -5.28 29.14 6.52
CA GLU A 221 -5.98 27.86 6.40
C GLU A 221 -5.22 26.81 7.22
N LEU A 222 -5.90 26.03 8.06
CA LEU A 222 -5.31 25.04 8.96
C LEU A 222 -6.05 23.71 8.82
N GLY A 223 -5.37 22.57 8.88
CA GLY A 223 -6.01 21.28 8.64
C GLY A 223 -5.28 20.05 9.17
N VAL A 224 -5.94 18.91 8.97
CA VAL A 224 -5.47 17.57 9.33
C VAL A 224 -5.55 16.66 8.10
N LYS A 225 -4.48 15.88 7.86
CA LYS A 225 -4.48 14.75 6.93
C LYS A 225 -5.07 13.53 7.63
N PHE A 226 -6.04 12.88 7.01
CA PHE A 226 -6.70 11.69 7.56
C PHE A 226 -6.95 10.62 6.51
N ARG A 227 -7.18 9.38 6.95
CA ARG A 227 -7.71 8.26 6.15
C ARG A 227 -8.78 7.51 6.94
N THR A 228 -9.54 6.65 6.26
CA THR A 228 -10.52 5.75 6.89
C THR A 228 -10.24 4.29 6.54
N ASP A 229 -10.53 3.34 7.44
CA ASP A 229 -10.42 1.90 7.12
C ASP A 229 -11.57 1.39 6.24
N VAL A 230 -12.65 2.17 6.16
CA VAL A 230 -13.88 1.84 5.43
C VAL A 230 -14.27 2.98 4.51
N ALA A 231 -14.96 2.67 3.42
CA ALA A 231 -15.60 3.70 2.62
C ALA A 231 -16.72 4.37 3.44
N GLY A 232 -16.99 5.64 3.17
CA GLY A 232 -18.02 6.38 3.88
C GLY A 232 -18.22 7.79 3.38
N ASN A 233 -19.03 8.56 4.08
CA ASN A 233 -19.33 9.94 3.76
C ASN A 233 -18.73 10.88 4.79
N VAL A 234 -18.02 11.90 4.33
CA VAL A 234 -17.68 13.07 5.15
C VAL A 234 -18.88 14.01 5.14
N LEU A 235 -19.50 14.18 6.30
CA LEU A 235 -20.68 15.02 6.50
C LEU A 235 -20.32 16.49 6.72
N GLY A 236 -19.09 16.76 7.17
CA GLY A 236 -18.67 18.09 7.56
C GLY A 236 -17.30 18.15 8.23
N VAL A 237 -16.95 19.34 8.70
CA VAL A 237 -15.69 19.65 9.39
C VAL A 237 -16.01 20.29 10.73
N ARG A 238 -15.16 20.01 11.71
CA ARG A 238 -15.16 20.66 13.02
C ARG A 238 -13.80 21.27 13.30
N PHE A 239 -13.77 22.31 14.12
CA PHE A 239 -12.51 22.85 14.65
C PHE A 239 -12.69 23.36 16.09
N TYR A 240 -11.61 23.43 16.86
CA TYR A 240 -11.65 24.05 18.19
C TYR A 240 -11.40 25.56 18.10
N LYS A 241 -12.35 26.34 18.65
CA LYS A 241 -12.29 27.81 18.67
C LYS A 241 -11.90 28.33 20.06
N GLY A 242 -10.83 29.10 20.14
CA GLY A 242 -10.54 29.93 21.31
C GLY A 242 -11.11 31.33 21.20
N ALA A 243 -11.13 32.07 22.31
CA ALA A 243 -11.85 33.34 22.43
C ALA A 243 -11.33 34.45 21.48
N SER A 244 -10.07 34.35 21.05
CA SER A 244 -9.44 35.31 20.14
C SER A 244 -9.56 34.92 18.67
N ASN A 245 -9.97 33.68 18.35
CA ASN A 245 -10.21 33.24 16.98
C ASN A 245 -11.55 33.80 16.50
N THR A 246 -11.51 34.98 15.90
CA THR A 246 -12.69 35.78 15.54
C THR A 246 -12.77 36.00 14.03
N GLY A 247 -13.97 36.31 13.54
CA GLY A 247 -14.27 36.44 12.11
C GLY A 247 -15.09 35.27 11.58
N THR A 248 -15.32 35.26 10.27
CA THR A 248 -16.10 34.22 9.59
C THR A 248 -15.21 33.04 9.19
N HIS A 249 -15.43 31.88 9.80
CA HIS A 249 -14.70 30.66 9.48
C HIS A 249 -15.35 29.89 8.34
N VAL A 250 -14.53 29.20 7.54
CA VAL A 250 -14.98 28.36 6.43
C VAL A 250 -14.25 27.02 6.49
N GLY A 251 -14.98 25.91 6.51
CA GLY A 251 -14.41 24.56 6.49
C GLY A 251 -14.28 24.04 5.06
N HIS A 252 -13.24 23.26 4.79
CA HIS A 252 -12.94 22.66 3.49
C HIS A 252 -12.57 21.18 3.64
N LEU A 253 -12.89 20.40 2.60
CA LEU A 253 -12.42 19.03 2.43
C LEU A 253 -11.71 18.91 1.09
N TRP A 254 -10.55 18.26 1.08
CA TRP A 254 -9.69 18.15 -0.09
C TRP A 254 -9.28 16.69 -0.36
N SER A 255 -9.00 16.39 -1.63
CA SER A 255 -8.15 15.24 -1.96
C SER A 255 -6.72 15.47 -1.50
N ALA A 256 -5.92 14.40 -1.38
CA ALA A 256 -4.49 14.50 -1.10
C ALA A 256 -3.70 15.37 -2.10
N THR A 257 -4.20 15.50 -3.35
CA THR A 257 -3.56 16.25 -4.43
C THR A 257 -4.02 17.71 -4.51
N GLY A 258 -4.89 18.16 -3.61
CA GLY A 258 -5.34 19.56 -3.56
C GLY A 258 -6.61 19.89 -4.34
N GLN A 259 -7.38 18.88 -4.79
CA GLN A 259 -8.72 19.13 -5.33
C GLN A 259 -9.68 19.47 -4.19
N LEU A 260 -10.37 20.61 -4.26
CA LEU A 260 -11.45 20.95 -3.34
C LEU A 260 -12.65 20.04 -3.59
N LEU A 261 -13.03 19.25 -2.59
CA LEU A 261 -14.15 18.30 -2.64
C LEU A 261 -15.43 18.88 -2.05
N ALA A 262 -15.32 19.68 -0.98
CA ALA A 262 -16.45 20.42 -0.41
C ALA A 262 -15.99 21.61 0.43
N THR A 263 -16.90 22.58 0.61
CA THR A 263 -16.72 23.77 1.45
C THR A 263 -18.01 24.13 2.18
N ALA A 264 -17.92 24.70 3.38
CA ALA A 264 -19.07 25.24 4.11
C ALA A 264 -18.67 26.35 5.09
N THR A 265 -19.48 27.41 5.19
CA THR A 265 -19.28 28.53 6.12
C THR A 265 -19.90 28.21 7.49
N PHE A 266 -19.17 28.47 8.58
CA PHE A 266 -19.69 28.35 9.93
C PHE A 266 -20.58 29.56 10.27
N THR A 267 -21.88 29.33 10.57
CA THR A 267 -22.87 30.41 10.77
C THR A 267 -23.45 30.52 12.18
N SER A 268 -23.14 29.58 13.08
CA SER A 268 -23.74 29.51 14.43
C SER A 268 -22.70 29.11 15.48
N GLU A 269 -21.58 29.81 15.46
CA GLU A 269 -20.45 29.50 16.34
C GLU A 269 -20.65 30.04 17.76
N THR A 270 -20.14 29.30 18.74
CA THR A 270 -20.00 29.80 20.11
C THR A 270 -18.75 30.68 20.25
N ALA A 271 -18.62 31.35 21.40
CA ALA A 271 -17.44 32.17 21.71
C ALA A 271 -16.17 31.32 21.86
N THR A 272 -16.28 30.10 22.39
CA THR A 272 -15.19 29.14 22.58
C THR A 272 -15.69 27.70 22.44
N GLY A 273 -14.77 26.76 22.24
CA GLY A 273 -15.03 25.31 22.18
C GLY A 273 -15.11 24.77 20.76
N TRP A 274 -15.49 23.50 20.63
CA TRP A 274 -15.68 22.86 19.32
C TRP A 274 -16.81 23.51 18.52
N GLN A 275 -16.49 23.90 17.29
CA GLN A 275 -17.43 24.35 16.27
C GLN A 275 -17.57 23.25 15.23
N GLN A 276 -18.76 23.08 14.68
CA GLN A 276 -19.02 22.09 13.63
C GLN A 276 -19.88 22.71 12.53
N VAL A 277 -19.56 22.40 11.29
CA VAL A 277 -20.38 22.73 10.11
C VAL A 277 -20.57 21.48 9.27
N THR A 278 -21.76 21.33 8.68
CA THR A 278 -22.05 20.26 7.71
C THR A 278 -21.99 20.81 6.29
N PHE A 279 -21.48 20.02 5.36
CA PHE A 279 -21.54 20.34 3.94
C PHE A 279 -22.98 20.27 3.42
N SER A 280 -23.30 21.05 2.37
CA SER A 280 -24.62 21.01 1.72
C SER A 280 -24.94 19.66 1.08
N SER A 281 -23.89 18.89 0.76
CA SER A 281 -23.97 17.52 0.30
C SER A 281 -22.83 16.73 0.93
N PRO A 282 -23.10 15.57 1.55
CA PRO A 282 -22.06 14.68 2.04
C PRO A 282 -21.10 14.28 0.92
N VAL A 283 -19.80 14.18 1.23
CA VAL A 283 -18.77 13.76 0.26
C VAL A 283 -18.40 12.31 0.50
N THR A 284 -18.64 11.45 -0.49
CA THR A 284 -18.20 10.05 -0.44
C THR A 284 -16.68 9.97 -0.58
N ILE A 285 -16.05 9.23 0.33
CA ILE A 285 -14.61 8.96 0.35
C ILE A 285 -14.34 7.46 0.35
N ALA A 286 -13.24 7.07 -0.29
CA ALA A 286 -12.81 5.68 -0.34
C ALA A 286 -12.01 5.30 0.93
N ALA A 287 -12.08 4.02 1.31
CA ALA A 287 -11.20 3.46 2.33
C ALA A 287 -9.72 3.62 1.94
N ASN A 288 -8.84 3.64 2.93
CA ASN A 288 -7.38 3.69 2.82
C ASN A 288 -6.83 4.78 1.89
N THR A 289 -7.62 5.84 1.67
CA THR A 289 -7.25 6.98 0.84
C THR A 289 -7.04 8.19 1.73
N MET A 290 -5.98 8.97 1.45
CA MET A 290 -5.66 10.17 2.22
C MET A 290 -6.50 11.36 1.74
N TYR A 291 -7.05 12.10 2.70
CA TYR A 291 -7.80 13.33 2.50
C TYR A 291 -7.34 14.40 3.49
N ILE A 292 -7.69 15.65 3.24
CA ILE A 292 -7.40 16.77 4.15
C ILE A 292 -8.72 17.43 4.55
N ALA A 293 -8.97 17.54 5.85
CA ALA A 293 -10.00 18.41 6.40
C ALA A 293 -9.32 19.70 6.92
N SER A 294 -9.80 20.87 6.53
CA SER A 294 -9.24 22.16 6.93
C SER A 294 -10.31 23.19 7.29
N TYR A 295 -9.92 24.25 7.98
CA TYR A 295 -10.72 25.46 8.12
C TYR A 295 -9.88 26.73 7.96
N HIS A 296 -10.53 27.79 7.49
CA HIS A 296 -9.94 29.12 7.37
C HIS A 296 -10.20 29.96 8.63
N ALA A 297 -9.12 30.47 9.23
CA ALA A 297 -9.12 31.43 10.33
C ALA A 297 -8.73 32.83 9.81
N PRO A 298 -9.70 33.73 9.51
CA PRO A 298 -9.41 35.01 8.86
C PRO A 298 -8.66 36.00 9.76
N GLY A 299 -8.73 35.82 11.08
CA GLY A 299 -8.01 36.64 12.07
C GLY A 299 -6.84 35.93 12.75
N GLY A 300 -6.40 34.76 12.26
CA GLY A 300 -5.42 33.92 12.94
C GLY A 300 -5.93 33.37 14.27
N ALA A 301 -5.13 33.47 15.34
CA ALA A 301 -5.50 33.13 16.72
C ALA A 301 -6.08 31.72 16.95
N TYR A 302 -5.65 30.77 16.12
CA TYR A 302 -6.10 29.37 16.10
C TYR A 302 -5.68 28.56 17.34
N ALA A 303 -6.36 27.44 17.54
CA ALA A 303 -5.99 26.44 18.55
C ALA A 303 -4.76 25.62 18.10
N PHE A 304 -3.88 25.27 19.03
CA PHE A 304 -2.55 24.77 18.68
C PHE A 304 -1.97 23.86 19.76
N ASP A 305 -1.61 22.63 19.37
CA ASP A 305 -0.76 21.76 20.17
C ASP A 305 0.45 21.33 19.33
N ASN A 306 1.62 21.83 19.71
CA ASN A 306 2.86 21.50 19.04
C ASN A 306 3.14 19.99 19.10
N GLY A 307 3.40 19.34 17.96
CA GLY A 307 3.64 17.88 17.91
C GLY A 307 2.41 17.02 18.14
N GLY A 308 1.21 17.59 18.26
CA GLY A 308 0.00 16.85 18.62
C GLY A 308 -0.44 15.75 17.63
N LEU A 309 0.14 15.70 16.41
CA LEU A 309 -0.09 14.68 15.39
C LEU A 309 1.18 13.91 15.00
N ALA A 310 2.29 14.05 15.74
CA ALA A 310 3.54 13.35 15.44
C ALA A 310 3.36 11.83 15.40
N SER A 311 2.65 11.27 16.40
CA SER A 311 2.29 9.85 16.47
C SER A 311 0.98 9.49 15.75
N GLY A 312 0.33 10.47 15.12
CA GLY A 312 -1.02 10.33 14.60
C GLY A 312 -2.08 10.16 15.70
N VAL A 313 -3.34 10.11 15.29
CA VAL A 313 -4.49 9.82 16.15
C VAL A 313 -5.23 8.64 15.56
N ASN A 314 -5.41 7.60 16.37
CA ASN A 314 -6.14 6.40 15.99
C ASN A 314 -7.53 6.42 16.65
N ALA A 315 -8.57 6.64 15.86
CA ALA A 315 -9.96 6.67 16.28
C ALA A 315 -10.81 5.85 15.28
N PRO A 316 -10.63 4.50 15.23
CA PRO A 316 -11.19 3.68 14.16
C PRO A 316 -12.70 3.90 13.99
N PRO A 317 -13.20 4.00 12.73
CA PRO A 317 -12.48 3.78 11.48
C PRO A 317 -11.65 4.97 10.97
N LEU A 318 -11.51 6.07 11.71
CA LEU A 318 -10.75 7.27 11.32
C LEU A 318 -9.31 7.24 11.85
N TYR A 319 -8.38 7.72 11.02
CA TYR A 319 -6.98 7.85 11.39
C TYR A 319 -6.46 9.21 10.94
N ALA A 320 -5.99 10.03 11.86
CA ALA A 320 -5.07 11.11 11.52
C ALA A 320 -3.70 10.46 11.41
N LEU A 321 -3.13 10.46 10.21
CA LEU A 321 -1.88 9.75 9.97
C LEU A 321 -0.75 10.37 10.78
N PRO A 322 0.18 9.57 11.34
CA PRO A 322 1.42 10.11 11.88
C PRO A 322 2.08 11.03 10.86
N GLY A 323 2.55 12.21 11.28
CA GLY A 323 3.20 13.17 10.39
C GLY A 323 4.35 12.56 9.59
N THR A 324 5.08 11.69 10.27
CA THR A 324 6.16 10.82 9.80
C THR A 324 5.80 9.91 8.62
N THR A 325 4.54 9.49 8.54
CA THR A 325 4.01 8.60 7.48
C THR A 325 3.24 9.35 6.39
N SER A 326 2.94 10.64 6.60
CA SER A 326 2.08 11.43 5.71
C SER A 326 2.76 12.63 5.06
N GLY A 327 4.09 12.77 5.23
CA GLY A 327 4.85 13.93 4.74
C GLY A 327 4.50 15.21 5.51
N GLY A 328 4.42 15.11 6.84
CA GLY A 328 3.94 16.12 7.77
C GLY A 328 2.42 16.08 7.95
N ASN A 329 1.93 16.13 9.18
CA ASN A 329 0.50 16.35 9.49
C ASN A 329 0.32 17.66 10.25
N GLY A 330 -0.91 18.12 10.51
CA GLY A 330 -1.08 19.49 10.96
C GLY A 330 -0.65 20.46 9.87
N VAL A 331 -1.46 20.54 8.82
CA VAL A 331 -1.14 21.34 7.65
C VAL A 331 -1.66 22.76 7.79
N PHE A 332 -0.99 23.72 7.19
CA PHE A 332 -1.42 25.10 7.14
C PHE A 332 -1.01 25.80 5.83
N LYS A 333 -1.63 26.95 5.56
CA LYS A 333 -1.17 27.91 4.57
C LYS A 333 -1.70 29.31 4.85
N TYR A 334 -0.83 30.31 4.86
CA TYR A 334 -1.26 31.71 4.91
C TYR A 334 -1.84 32.15 3.56
N GLY A 335 -2.97 32.84 3.58
CA GLY A 335 -3.67 33.25 2.36
C GLY A 335 -5.17 33.41 2.55
N PRO A 336 -5.93 33.70 1.48
CA PRO A 336 -7.39 33.75 1.54
C PRO A 336 -8.00 32.36 1.78
N ALA A 337 -9.27 32.34 2.22
CA ALA A 337 -10.06 31.11 2.39
C ALA A 337 -10.04 30.24 1.12
N GLY A 338 -9.89 28.93 1.28
CA GLY A 338 -9.84 27.99 0.16
C GLY A 338 -8.46 27.90 -0.50
N THR A 339 -7.41 28.33 0.19
CA THR A 339 -6.03 28.01 -0.20
C THR A 339 -5.70 26.60 0.28
N PHE A 340 -5.30 25.69 -0.61
CA PHE A 340 -4.97 24.31 -0.23
C PHE A 340 -3.78 24.28 0.75
N PRO A 341 -3.94 23.71 1.96
CA PRO A 341 -2.88 23.73 2.97
C PRO A 341 -1.82 22.66 2.69
N THR A 342 -0.62 23.12 2.30
CA THR A 342 0.51 22.26 1.91
C THR A 342 1.63 22.22 2.93
N ASP A 343 1.74 23.25 3.77
CA ASP A 343 2.87 23.42 4.69
C ASP A 343 2.54 22.73 6.01
N SER A 344 3.53 22.25 6.77
CA SER A 344 3.33 21.67 8.10
C SER A 344 4.36 22.24 9.07
N PHE A 345 3.98 22.40 10.34
CA PHE A 345 4.88 22.85 11.40
C PHE A 345 4.88 21.86 12.55
N GLN A 346 5.99 21.12 12.67
CA GLN A 346 6.24 20.18 13.77
C GLN A 346 5.09 19.21 14.05
N ASP A 347 4.37 18.76 13.01
CA ASP A 347 3.20 17.89 13.16
C ASP A 347 2.15 18.40 14.17
N SER A 348 1.97 19.72 14.21
CA SER A 348 1.10 20.36 15.19
C SER A 348 -0.36 19.98 15.00
N ASN A 349 -1.07 19.69 16.09
CA ASN A 349 -2.51 19.57 16.01
C ASN A 349 -3.14 20.97 16.02
N TYR A 350 -3.69 21.41 14.89
CA TYR A 350 -4.48 22.65 14.79
C TYR A 350 -5.95 22.47 15.20
N TRP A 351 -6.27 21.33 15.79
CA TRP A 351 -7.58 20.96 16.33
C TRP A 351 -8.69 21.05 15.28
N VAL A 352 -8.39 20.55 14.09
CA VAL A 352 -9.32 20.41 12.95
C VAL A 352 -9.71 18.96 12.82
N ASP A 353 -10.99 18.68 12.65
CA ASP A 353 -11.56 17.35 12.72
C ASP A 353 -12.61 17.13 11.63
N VAL A 354 -12.83 15.87 11.29
CA VAL A 354 -13.76 15.41 10.26
C VAL A 354 -14.97 14.76 10.91
N VAL A 355 -16.17 15.03 10.37
CA VAL A 355 -17.40 14.32 10.75
C VAL A 355 -17.64 13.22 9.73
N PHE A 356 -17.24 11.99 10.05
CA PHE A 356 -17.28 10.85 9.13
C PHE A 356 -18.39 9.88 9.49
N GLN A 357 -19.14 9.43 8.48
CA GLN A 357 -20.12 8.37 8.60
C GLN A 357 -19.72 7.20 7.71
N ALA A 358 -19.36 6.08 8.32
CA ALA A 358 -19.04 4.84 7.61
C ALA A 358 -20.24 4.34 6.79
N THR A 359 -19.98 3.81 5.59
CA THR A 359 -21.00 3.19 4.72
C THR A 359 -20.61 1.78 4.24
N GLY A 360 -19.52 1.19 4.74
CA GLY A 360 -19.08 -0.15 4.34
C GLY A 360 -18.25 -0.90 5.40
N VAL A 361 -17.91 -2.15 5.12
CA VAL A 361 -17.06 -3.05 5.95
C VAL A 361 -15.57 -2.82 5.63
N PRO A 362 -14.63 -2.97 6.58
CA PRO A 362 -13.20 -2.93 6.29
C PRO A 362 -12.83 -3.96 5.22
N PRO A 363 -11.96 -3.63 4.24
CA PRO A 363 -11.45 -4.63 3.30
C PRO A 363 -10.79 -5.76 4.09
N SER A 364 -11.14 -7.03 3.79
CA SER A 364 -10.29 -8.14 4.22
C SER A 364 -8.93 -7.99 3.55
N THR A 365 -7.85 -8.26 4.28
CA THR A 365 -6.50 -8.36 3.70
C THR A 365 -6.56 -9.38 2.56
N PRO A 366 -6.28 -9.00 1.30
CA PRO A 366 -6.36 -9.92 0.18
C PRO A 366 -5.40 -11.09 0.41
N PRO A 367 -5.83 -12.34 0.17
CA PRO A 367 -4.92 -13.47 0.12
C PRO A 367 -3.86 -13.25 -0.97
N PRO A 368 -2.66 -13.84 -0.84
CA PRO A 368 -1.65 -13.85 -1.89
C PRO A 368 -2.20 -14.26 -3.28
N ALA A 369 -1.57 -13.82 -4.36
CA ALA A 369 -1.94 -14.31 -5.69
C ALA A 369 -1.68 -15.82 -5.79
N GLY A 370 -2.68 -16.62 -6.19
CA GLY A 370 -2.54 -18.07 -6.28
C GLY A 370 -3.86 -18.82 -6.47
N THR A 371 -3.76 -20.13 -6.65
CA THR A 371 -4.91 -21.05 -6.64
C THR A 371 -4.99 -21.76 -5.29
N TYR A 372 -6.18 -21.79 -4.71
CA TYR A 372 -6.48 -22.28 -3.38
C TYR A 372 -7.43 -23.48 -3.43
N SER A 373 -7.29 -24.35 -2.45
CA SER A 373 -8.12 -25.53 -2.22
C SER A 373 -8.31 -25.73 -0.71
N LEU A 374 -9.44 -26.34 -0.30
CA LEU A 374 -9.77 -26.64 1.10
C LEU A 374 -8.78 -27.64 1.72
N PHE A 375 -8.23 -28.56 0.91
CA PHE A 375 -7.30 -29.60 1.36
C PHE A 375 -5.95 -29.50 0.62
N PRO A 376 -4.81 -29.69 1.31
CA PRO A 376 -3.51 -29.75 0.63
C PRO A 376 -3.42 -31.02 -0.24
N ALA A 377 -2.62 -30.99 -1.30
CA ALA A 377 -2.48 -32.12 -2.24
C ALA A 377 -1.94 -33.41 -1.59
N THR A 378 -1.30 -33.29 -0.42
CA THR A 378 -0.80 -34.41 0.39
C THR A 378 -1.84 -35.02 1.33
N ALA A 379 -3.01 -34.39 1.49
CA ALA A 379 -4.05 -34.91 2.38
C ALA A 379 -4.70 -36.17 1.82
N THR A 380 -4.96 -37.15 2.68
CA THR A 380 -5.54 -38.45 2.33
C THR A 380 -6.72 -38.80 3.27
N PRO A 381 -7.76 -39.46 2.77
CA PRO A 381 -8.87 -39.98 3.57
C PRO A 381 -8.44 -41.06 4.56
N GLY A 382 -9.08 -41.08 5.73
CA GLY A 382 -9.01 -42.21 6.65
C GLY A 382 -9.69 -43.46 6.08
N THR A 383 -10.80 -43.30 5.34
CA THR A 383 -11.39 -44.38 4.51
C THR A 383 -11.31 -44.06 3.02
N ALA A 384 -10.35 -44.67 2.33
CA ALA A 384 -10.09 -44.41 0.91
C ALA A 384 -11.15 -45.00 -0.05
N SER A 385 -11.94 -46.00 0.36
CA SER A 385 -13.02 -46.56 -0.46
C SER A 385 -14.14 -47.10 0.41
N ALA A 386 -15.33 -46.53 0.28
CA ALA A 386 -16.55 -47.09 0.86
C ALA A 386 -16.90 -48.44 0.20
N ASN A 387 -17.60 -49.30 0.93
CA ASN A 387 -18.16 -50.56 0.42
C ASN A 387 -19.52 -50.37 -0.27
N ASP A 388 -20.02 -49.14 -0.33
CA ASP A 388 -21.21 -48.76 -1.08
C ASP A 388 -20.94 -48.85 -2.60
N THR A 389 -21.88 -49.44 -3.33
CA THR A 389 -21.80 -49.66 -4.79
C THR A 389 -22.88 -48.92 -5.57
N ALA A 390 -23.75 -48.17 -4.88
CA ALA A 390 -24.79 -47.38 -5.52
C ALA A 390 -24.22 -46.08 -6.10
N SER A 391 -24.81 -45.62 -7.21
CA SER A 391 -24.49 -44.31 -7.77
C SER A 391 -24.90 -43.19 -6.82
N VAL A 392 -23.99 -42.26 -6.57
CA VAL A 392 -24.17 -41.19 -5.57
C VAL A 392 -23.39 -39.95 -5.94
N GLU A 393 -24.00 -38.77 -5.80
CA GLU A 393 -23.32 -37.48 -5.85
C GLU A 393 -22.84 -37.11 -4.45
N MET A 394 -21.56 -36.78 -4.31
CA MET A 394 -20.93 -36.41 -3.04
C MET A 394 -20.38 -34.99 -3.09
N GLY A 395 -20.49 -34.23 -2.00
CA GLY A 395 -20.07 -32.83 -2.01
C GLY A 395 -19.77 -32.20 -0.66
N VAL A 396 -19.32 -30.94 -0.73
CA VAL A 396 -18.96 -30.07 0.38
C VAL A 396 -19.60 -28.69 0.21
N LYS A 397 -20.15 -28.14 1.30
CA LYS A 397 -20.57 -26.73 1.39
C LYS A 397 -19.36 -25.88 1.77
N PHE A 398 -19.09 -24.82 1.01
CA PHE A 398 -17.96 -23.93 1.26
C PHE A 398 -18.30 -22.44 1.04
N ARG A 399 -17.42 -21.56 1.53
CA ARG A 399 -17.40 -20.10 1.29
C ARG A 399 -15.98 -19.64 0.96
N ALA A 400 -15.86 -18.47 0.34
CA ALA A 400 -14.60 -17.75 0.20
C ALA A 400 -14.63 -16.43 1.00
N ASP A 401 -13.49 -16.00 1.53
CA ASP A 401 -13.33 -14.71 2.25
C ASP A 401 -13.31 -13.49 1.33
N VAL A 402 -13.05 -13.73 0.05
CA VAL A 402 -12.92 -12.72 -1.00
C VAL A 402 -13.68 -13.18 -2.24
N ASP A 403 -14.08 -12.23 -3.08
CA ASP A 403 -14.60 -12.57 -4.40
C ASP A 403 -13.53 -13.29 -5.20
N GLY A 404 -13.92 -14.18 -6.11
CA GLY A 404 -12.98 -14.87 -6.95
C GLY A 404 -13.65 -15.80 -7.95
N LYS A 405 -12.89 -16.73 -8.50
CA LYS A 405 -13.35 -17.69 -9.50
C LYS A 405 -13.04 -19.11 -9.08
N VAL A 406 -14.04 -19.99 -9.16
CA VAL A 406 -13.82 -21.44 -9.09
C VAL A 406 -13.49 -21.92 -10.50
N LYS A 407 -12.25 -22.37 -10.69
CA LYS A 407 -11.72 -22.85 -11.98
C LYS A 407 -11.99 -24.33 -12.21
N GLY A 408 -12.35 -25.08 -11.17
CA GLY A 408 -12.54 -26.52 -11.27
C GLY A 408 -12.89 -27.19 -9.95
N ILE A 409 -13.10 -28.51 -10.03
CA ILE A 409 -13.42 -29.39 -8.91
C ILE A 409 -12.33 -30.44 -8.77
N ARG A 410 -12.06 -30.83 -7.52
CA ARG A 410 -11.20 -31.97 -7.21
C ARG A 410 -11.95 -32.96 -6.33
N PHE A 411 -11.59 -34.23 -6.42
CA PHE A 411 -12.02 -35.23 -5.45
C PHE A 411 -10.95 -36.29 -5.21
N TYR A 412 -10.97 -36.95 -4.06
CA TYR A 412 -10.09 -38.09 -3.79
C TYR A 412 -10.71 -39.39 -4.29
N LYS A 413 -10.03 -40.08 -5.21
CA LYS A 413 -10.48 -41.34 -5.80
C LYS A 413 -9.93 -42.56 -5.06
N GLY A 414 -10.85 -43.40 -4.61
CA GLY A 414 -10.57 -44.74 -4.09
C GLY A 414 -10.41 -45.78 -5.20
N ALA A 415 -9.76 -46.91 -4.92
CA ALA A 415 -9.55 -47.97 -5.91
C ALA A 415 -10.86 -48.59 -6.43
N SER A 416 -11.93 -48.57 -5.62
CA SER A 416 -13.25 -49.04 -6.01
C SER A 416 -14.14 -47.97 -6.66
N ASN A 417 -13.74 -46.69 -6.62
CA ASN A 417 -14.50 -45.58 -7.22
C ASN A 417 -14.23 -45.55 -8.73
N THR A 418 -15.04 -46.30 -9.48
CA THR A 418 -14.83 -46.55 -10.91
C THR A 418 -16.01 -46.03 -11.73
N GLY A 419 -15.80 -45.86 -13.03
CA GLY A 419 -16.78 -45.26 -13.94
C GLY A 419 -16.41 -43.82 -14.33
N THR A 420 -17.33 -43.14 -15.00
CA THR A 420 -17.14 -41.75 -15.46
C THR A 420 -17.63 -40.78 -14.39
N HIS A 421 -16.71 -40.00 -13.81
CA HIS A 421 -17.03 -38.99 -12.80
C HIS A 421 -17.36 -37.65 -13.45
N VAL A 422 -18.27 -36.91 -12.84
CA VAL A 422 -18.65 -35.55 -13.26
C VAL A 422 -18.56 -34.64 -12.05
N GLY A 423 -17.74 -33.58 -12.14
CA GLY A 423 -17.61 -32.56 -11.11
C GLY A 423 -18.58 -31.41 -11.36
N ASN A 424 -19.22 -30.93 -10.31
CA ASN A 424 -20.23 -29.89 -10.38
C ASN A 424 -19.97 -28.80 -9.32
N LEU A 425 -20.26 -27.55 -9.69
CA LEU A 425 -20.38 -26.44 -8.78
C LEU A 425 -21.82 -25.95 -8.77
N TRP A 426 -22.39 -25.78 -7.59
CA TRP A 426 -23.77 -25.36 -7.41
C TRP A 426 -23.86 -24.10 -6.55
N SER A 427 -24.90 -23.30 -6.79
CA SER A 427 -25.37 -22.34 -5.79
C SER A 427 -25.87 -23.08 -4.54
N SER A 428 -26.01 -22.37 -3.43
CA SER A 428 -26.67 -22.92 -2.22
C SER A 428 -28.12 -23.36 -2.46
N THR A 429 -28.76 -22.87 -3.53
CA THR A 429 -30.14 -23.18 -3.92
C THR A 429 -30.28 -24.34 -4.90
N GLY A 430 -29.16 -24.94 -5.31
CA GLY A 430 -29.15 -26.09 -6.22
C GLY A 430 -29.14 -25.76 -7.72
N GLN A 431 -28.90 -24.51 -8.10
CA GLN A 431 -28.58 -24.18 -9.49
C GLN A 431 -27.19 -24.70 -9.83
N ASN A 432 -27.06 -25.50 -10.89
CA ASN A 432 -25.76 -25.89 -11.42
C ASN A 432 -25.11 -24.68 -12.10
N LEU A 433 -23.98 -24.22 -11.56
CA LEU A 433 -23.22 -23.07 -12.06
C LEU A 433 -22.16 -23.49 -13.07
N ALA A 434 -21.58 -24.68 -12.90
CA ALA A 434 -20.71 -25.31 -13.88
C ALA A 434 -20.59 -26.81 -13.64
N SER A 435 -20.35 -27.55 -14.73
CA SER A 435 -20.15 -28.99 -14.73
C SER A 435 -18.99 -29.35 -15.67
N ALA A 436 -18.19 -30.35 -15.29
CA ALA A 436 -17.13 -30.89 -16.12
C ALA A 436 -16.92 -32.39 -15.88
N THR A 437 -16.73 -33.16 -16.95
CA THR A 437 -16.43 -34.59 -16.88
C THR A 437 -14.94 -34.80 -16.62
N PHE A 438 -14.60 -35.59 -15.60
CA PHE A 438 -13.21 -35.97 -15.33
C PHE A 438 -12.71 -36.89 -16.45
N THR A 439 -11.50 -36.62 -16.94
CA THR A 439 -10.82 -37.42 -17.97
C THR A 439 -9.39 -37.70 -17.54
N ASN A 440 -8.78 -38.78 -18.07
CA ASN A 440 -7.41 -39.19 -17.75
C ASN A 440 -7.14 -39.39 -16.24
N GLU A 441 -8.14 -39.92 -15.53
CA GLU A 441 -8.01 -40.16 -14.09
C GLU A 441 -7.01 -41.29 -13.78
N THR A 442 -6.37 -41.18 -12.61
CA THR A 442 -5.54 -42.28 -12.08
C THR A 442 -6.41 -43.36 -11.42
N ALA A 443 -5.78 -44.49 -11.05
CA ALA A 443 -6.44 -45.59 -10.34
C ALA A 443 -6.87 -45.20 -8.91
N SER A 444 -6.12 -44.31 -8.26
CA SER A 444 -6.41 -43.74 -6.94
C SER A 444 -5.70 -42.40 -6.74
N GLY A 445 -6.11 -41.66 -5.70
CA GLY A 445 -5.55 -40.36 -5.34
C GLY A 445 -6.40 -39.18 -5.81
N TRP A 446 -5.91 -37.96 -5.62
CA TRP A 446 -6.59 -36.73 -6.04
C TRP A 446 -6.77 -36.66 -7.56
N GLN A 447 -8.01 -36.48 -7.99
CA GLN A 447 -8.39 -36.15 -9.37
C GLN A 447 -8.81 -34.69 -9.42
N GLN A 448 -8.52 -34.03 -10.53
CA GLN A 448 -8.91 -32.63 -10.76
C GLN A 448 -9.44 -32.46 -12.17
N VAL A 449 -10.48 -31.66 -12.31
CA VAL A 449 -11.02 -31.22 -13.61
C VAL A 449 -11.23 -29.71 -13.59
N SER A 450 -10.92 -29.04 -14.70
CA SER A 450 -11.19 -27.62 -14.89
C SER A 450 -12.51 -27.39 -15.62
N PHE A 451 -13.23 -26.35 -15.25
CA PHE A 451 -14.38 -25.86 -16.01
C PHE A 451 -13.92 -25.15 -17.28
N ALA A 452 -14.70 -25.27 -18.36
CA ALA A 452 -14.43 -24.54 -19.61
C ALA A 452 -14.44 -23.01 -19.41
N THR A 453 -15.33 -22.53 -18.53
CA THR A 453 -15.41 -21.15 -18.08
C THR A 453 -15.35 -21.13 -16.55
N PRO A 454 -14.33 -20.52 -15.92
CA PRO A 454 -14.30 -20.35 -14.48
C PRO A 454 -15.53 -19.60 -13.97
N VAL A 455 -16.11 -20.06 -12.87
CA VAL A 455 -17.33 -19.49 -12.30
C VAL A 455 -16.98 -18.44 -11.27
N SER A 456 -17.48 -17.22 -11.42
CA SER A 456 -17.28 -16.18 -10.41
C SER A 456 -18.13 -16.49 -9.18
N ILE A 457 -17.52 -16.41 -8.01
CA ILE A 457 -18.18 -16.58 -6.71
C ILE A 457 -17.96 -15.33 -5.85
N THR A 458 -18.96 -15.01 -5.04
CA THR A 458 -18.93 -13.83 -4.16
C THR A 458 -18.47 -14.22 -2.76
N ALA A 459 -17.65 -13.36 -2.14
CA ALA A 459 -17.20 -13.49 -0.77
C ALA A 459 -18.37 -13.75 0.20
N GLY A 460 -18.14 -14.58 1.21
CA GLY A 460 -19.13 -14.91 2.24
C GLY A 460 -20.36 -15.66 1.75
N THR A 461 -20.47 -15.99 0.45
CA THR A 461 -21.62 -16.70 -0.12
C THR A 461 -21.38 -18.21 -0.09
N THR A 462 -22.39 -18.99 0.33
CA THR A 462 -22.30 -20.45 0.37
C THR A 462 -22.49 -21.04 -1.01
N TYR A 463 -21.57 -21.91 -1.41
CA TYR A 463 -21.66 -22.75 -2.61
C TYR A 463 -21.52 -24.22 -2.24
N VAL A 464 -21.87 -25.11 -3.17
CA VAL A 464 -21.66 -26.56 -3.04
C VAL A 464 -20.77 -27.03 -4.16
N ALA A 465 -19.65 -27.66 -3.82
CA ALA A 465 -18.81 -28.40 -4.77
C ALA A 465 -19.13 -29.89 -4.63
N SER A 466 -19.32 -30.60 -5.75
CA SER A 466 -19.66 -32.02 -5.72
C SER A 466 -19.06 -32.80 -6.90
N TYR A 467 -19.08 -34.13 -6.79
CA TYR A 467 -18.85 -35.02 -7.92
C TYR A 467 -19.79 -36.24 -7.90
N LEU A 468 -20.12 -36.76 -9.08
CA LEU A 468 -20.86 -38.02 -9.24
C LEU A 468 -19.90 -39.22 -9.19
N ALA A 469 -20.15 -40.13 -8.25
CA ALA A 469 -19.55 -41.47 -8.17
C ALA A 469 -20.56 -42.49 -8.73
N PRO A 470 -20.49 -42.88 -10.02
CA PRO A 470 -21.55 -43.64 -10.69
C PRO A 470 -21.70 -45.09 -10.21
N ILE A 471 -20.71 -45.63 -9.48
CA ILE A 471 -20.70 -47.00 -8.94
C ILE A 471 -20.31 -46.97 -7.45
N GLY A 472 -20.52 -45.86 -6.75
CA GLY A 472 -20.14 -45.71 -5.35
C GLY A 472 -18.62 -45.73 -5.13
N GLY A 473 -18.14 -46.41 -4.08
CA GLY A 473 -16.70 -46.54 -3.79
C GLY A 473 -16.00 -45.26 -3.33
N TYR A 474 -16.75 -44.21 -2.99
CA TYR A 474 -16.25 -42.89 -2.60
C TYR A 474 -15.37 -42.93 -1.34
N ALA A 475 -14.46 -41.95 -1.23
CA ALA A 475 -13.69 -41.72 -0.01
C ALA A 475 -14.53 -40.97 1.04
N PHE A 476 -14.36 -41.29 2.33
CA PHE A 476 -15.02 -40.54 3.39
C PHE A 476 -14.29 -40.60 4.73
N ASP A 477 -14.54 -39.60 5.58
CA ASP A 477 -14.26 -39.65 7.02
C ASP A 477 -15.50 -39.20 7.81
N ALA A 478 -16.00 -40.07 8.69
CA ALA A 478 -17.13 -39.75 9.55
C ALA A 478 -16.79 -38.59 10.50
N ASN A 479 -17.70 -37.62 10.66
CA ASN A 479 -17.51 -36.39 11.45
C ASN A 479 -16.39 -35.46 10.96
N GLY A 480 -15.78 -35.73 9.79
CA GLY A 480 -14.64 -34.96 9.28
C GLY A 480 -14.90 -33.46 9.05
N LEU A 481 -16.16 -33.04 8.90
CA LEU A 481 -16.57 -31.64 8.74
C LEU A 481 -17.45 -31.13 9.90
N ALA A 482 -17.49 -31.82 11.04
CA ALA A 482 -18.30 -31.38 12.19
C ALA A 482 -17.94 -29.96 12.67
N ASN A 483 -16.63 -29.65 12.66
CA ASN A 483 -16.07 -28.33 12.98
C ASN A 483 -15.71 -27.49 11.74
N GLY A 484 -15.98 -28.01 10.54
CA GLY A 484 -15.56 -27.37 9.28
C GLY A 484 -14.07 -27.54 9.01
N VAL A 485 -13.62 -26.90 7.93
CA VAL A 485 -12.20 -26.80 7.55
C VAL A 485 -11.95 -25.33 7.22
N ASP A 486 -10.98 -24.75 7.88
CA ASP A 486 -10.54 -23.38 7.65
C ASP A 486 -9.20 -23.42 6.90
N ALA A 487 -9.23 -22.96 5.66
CA ALA A 487 -8.10 -22.95 4.73
C ALA A 487 -8.14 -21.64 3.92
N ALA A 488 -7.99 -20.51 4.63
CA ALA A 488 -8.07 -19.17 4.08
C ALA A 488 -7.41 -19.05 2.68
N PRO A 489 -8.13 -18.50 1.67
CA PRO A 489 -9.42 -17.80 1.77
C PRO A 489 -10.66 -18.71 1.77
N LEU A 490 -10.52 -20.04 1.79
CA LEU A 490 -11.65 -20.96 1.68
C LEU A 490 -12.06 -21.54 3.02
N HIS A 491 -13.36 -21.71 3.21
CA HIS A 491 -13.95 -22.28 4.42
C HIS A 491 -14.95 -23.36 4.07
N ALA A 492 -14.72 -24.60 4.49
CA ALA A 492 -15.78 -25.60 4.57
C ALA A 492 -16.57 -25.36 5.86
N LEU A 493 -17.87 -25.13 5.73
CA LEU A 493 -18.70 -24.71 6.87
C LEU A 493 -18.77 -25.78 7.97
N PRO A 494 -18.77 -25.42 9.26
CA PRO A 494 -19.00 -26.38 10.34
C PRO A 494 -20.38 -27.01 10.22
N GLY A 495 -20.44 -28.33 10.03
CA GLY A 495 -21.70 -29.04 9.83
C GLY A 495 -22.67 -28.91 11.01
N THR A 496 -22.14 -28.68 12.21
CA THR A 496 -22.92 -28.41 13.43
C THR A 496 -23.69 -27.08 13.41
N THR A 497 -23.28 -26.12 12.59
CA THR A 497 -23.90 -24.78 12.50
C THR A 497 -24.44 -24.44 11.12
N SER A 498 -24.11 -25.23 10.08
CA SER A 498 -24.53 -24.98 8.68
C SER A 498 -25.70 -25.85 8.19
N GLY A 499 -26.45 -26.47 9.12
CA GLY A 499 -27.49 -27.45 8.78
C GLY A 499 -26.93 -28.71 8.11
N GLY A 500 -25.78 -29.21 8.61
CA GLY A 500 -25.03 -30.33 8.04
C GLY A 500 -24.02 -29.89 6.97
N ASN A 501 -22.87 -30.58 6.91
CA ASN A 501 -21.90 -30.50 5.82
C ASN A 501 -21.42 -31.93 5.47
N GLY A 502 -20.75 -32.13 4.34
CA GLY A 502 -20.64 -33.48 3.78
C GLY A 502 -21.98 -33.89 3.22
N VAL A 503 -22.28 -33.34 2.05
CA VAL A 503 -23.59 -33.49 1.42
C VAL A 503 -23.58 -34.61 0.39
N PHE A 504 -24.71 -35.27 0.20
CA PHE A 504 -24.89 -36.31 -0.80
C PHE A 504 -26.29 -36.31 -1.42
N ALA A 505 -26.42 -36.96 -2.57
CA ALA A 505 -27.69 -37.34 -3.19
C ALA A 505 -27.56 -38.69 -3.90
N LEU A 506 -28.53 -39.59 -3.70
CA LEU A 506 -28.58 -40.90 -4.37
C LEU A 506 -29.20 -40.76 -5.75
N GLY A 507 -28.60 -41.38 -6.77
CA GLY A 507 -29.13 -41.37 -8.13
C GLY A 507 -28.07 -41.65 -9.19
N SER A 508 -28.52 -42.10 -10.37
CA SER A 508 -27.66 -42.44 -11.52
C SER A 508 -27.21 -41.24 -12.36
N ALA A 509 -27.64 -40.02 -12.00
CA ALA A 509 -27.33 -38.79 -12.70
C ALA A 509 -26.97 -37.68 -11.69
N SER A 510 -26.07 -36.77 -12.09
CA SER A 510 -25.68 -35.64 -11.25
C SER A 510 -26.88 -34.78 -10.87
N THR A 511 -27.07 -34.66 -9.56
CA THR A 511 -28.19 -33.93 -8.94
C THR A 511 -27.64 -33.17 -7.73
N PHE A 512 -28.22 -32.02 -7.40
CA PHE A 512 -27.77 -31.21 -6.26
C PHE A 512 -27.79 -32.00 -4.94
N PRO A 513 -26.64 -32.17 -4.25
CA PRO A 513 -26.57 -32.92 -3.01
C PRO A 513 -27.04 -32.05 -1.83
N ASN A 514 -28.18 -32.42 -1.23
CA ASN A 514 -28.82 -31.67 -0.15
C ASN A 514 -29.01 -32.48 1.15
N SER A 515 -28.67 -33.76 1.17
CA SER A 515 -28.72 -34.62 2.35
C SER A 515 -27.36 -34.69 3.02
N SER A 516 -27.29 -34.87 4.34
CA SER A 516 -26.03 -34.98 5.08
C SER A 516 -26.04 -36.18 6.01
N TYR A 517 -24.91 -36.86 6.17
CA TYR A 517 -24.73 -37.94 7.12
C TYR A 517 -23.51 -37.70 8.00
N GLN A 518 -23.72 -37.60 9.32
CA GLN A 518 -22.68 -37.45 10.34
C GLN A 518 -21.59 -36.40 10.02
N ASN A 519 -21.95 -35.29 9.37
CA ASN A 519 -20.99 -34.27 8.96
C ASN A 519 -19.74 -34.84 8.25
N ALA A 520 -19.90 -35.87 7.41
CA ALA A 520 -18.77 -36.59 6.83
C ALA A 520 -17.92 -35.70 5.89
N ASN A 521 -16.61 -35.91 5.84
CA ASN A 521 -15.79 -35.35 4.76
C ASN A 521 -15.76 -36.33 3.59
N TYR A 522 -16.42 -36.04 2.47
CA TYR A 522 -16.37 -36.87 1.25
C TYR A 522 -15.19 -36.55 0.31
N TRP A 523 -14.22 -35.77 0.81
CA TRP A 523 -12.98 -35.46 0.10
C TRP A 523 -13.19 -34.81 -1.26
N VAL A 524 -14.14 -33.86 -1.30
CA VAL A 524 -14.43 -32.99 -2.45
C VAL A 524 -13.85 -31.62 -2.19
N ASP A 525 -13.32 -31.00 -3.23
CA ASP A 525 -12.58 -29.74 -3.13
C ASP A 525 -12.81 -28.86 -4.35
N VAL A 526 -12.43 -27.58 -4.22
CA VAL A 526 -12.47 -26.58 -5.28
C VAL A 526 -11.07 -26.13 -5.66
N VAL A 527 -10.95 -25.66 -6.89
CA VAL A 527 -9.79 -24.95 -7.41
C VAL A 527 -10.18 -23.47 -7.49
N PHE A 528 -9.95 -22.71 -6.43
CA PHE A 528 -10.39 -21.30 -6.30
C PHE A 528 -9.25 -20.32 -6.60
N GLU A 529 -9.54 -19.22 -7.28
CA GLU A 529 -8.60 -18.13 -7.55
C GLU A 529 -9.26 -16.82 -7.11
N PRO A 530 -8.75 -16.10 -6.09
CA PRO A 530 -9.32 -14.83 -5.67
C PRO A 530 -9.24 -13.80 -6.80
N ASN A 531 -10.21 -12.88 -6.83
CA ASN A 531 -10.10 -11.68 -7.66
C ASN A 531 -8.89 -10.89 -7.13
N SER A 532 -8.00 -10.48 -8.01
CA SER A 532 -6.93 -9.54 -7.67
C SER A 532 -7.51 -8.30 -6.97
N ALA A 533 -6.77 -7.74 -6.01
CA ALA A 533 -7.20 -6.53 -5.31
C ALA A 533 -7.67 -5.46 -6.31
N LEU A 534 -8.71 -4.71 -5.94
CA LEU A 534 -9.18 -3.63 -6.79
C LEU A 534 -8.00 -2.68 -7.09
N PRO A 535 -7.80 -2.30 -8.36
CA PRO A 535 -6.74 -1.36 -8.72
C PRO A 535 -6.86 -0.09 -7.90
N ARG A 536 -5.72 0.42 -7.42
CA ARG A 536 -5.62 1.78 -6.89
C ARG A 536 -6.09 2.75 -7.99
N PRO A 537 -6.97 3.71 -7.65
CA PRO A 537 -7.58 4.57 -8.65
C PRO A 537 -6.55 5.52 -9.27
N GLY A 538 -6.63 5.66 -10.60
CA GLY A 538 -6.00 6.74 -11.35
C GLY A 538 -4.67 6.40 -12.02
N VAL A 539 -4.12 7.44 -12.64
CA VAL A 539 -2.79 7.46 -13.24
C VAL A 539 -2.01 8.57 -12.55
N THR A 540 -0.77 8.30 -12.15
CA THR A 540 0.14 9.33 -11.62
C THR A 540 1.30 9.54 -12.58
N GLY A 541 1.80 10.77 -12.67
CA GLY A 541 2.86 11.10 -13.63
C GLY A 541 2.35 11.23 -15.07
N SER A 542 3.27 11.42 -16.01
CA SER A 542 2.96 11.61 -17.43
C SER A 542 4.17 11.31 -18.29
N GLY A 543 3.93 10.87 -19.53
CA GLY A 543 4.97 10.62 -20.51
C GLY A 543 4.68 9.41 -21.38
N PRO A 544 5.56 9.10 -22.34
CA PRO A 544 5.35 8.02 -23.30
C PRO A 544 5.53 6.61 -22.71
N VAL A 545 6.04 6.48 -21.48
CA VAL A 545 6.24 5.20 -20.80
C VAL A 545 5.15 5.04 -19.73
N LEU A 546 4.41 3.94 -19.77
CA LEU A 546 3.48 3.52 -18.71
C LEU A 546 4.13 2.40 -17.90
N VAL A 547 4.21 2.57 -16.58
CA VAL A 547 4.56 1.51 -15.64
C VAL A 547 3.26 0.98 -15.03
N ALA A 548 2.94 -0.26 -15.33
CA ALA A 548 1.81 -0.97 -14.75
C ALA A 548 2.28 -1.82 -13.56
N THR A 549 1.66 -1.57 -12.41
CA THR A 549 2.02 -2.18 -11.12
C THR A 549 0.90 -3.08 -10.61
N ASP A 550 1.24 -3.97 -9.67
CA ASP A 550 0.29 -4.82 -8.98
C ASP A 550 0.11 -4.31 -7.54
N PRO A 551 -1.11 -3.91 -7.13
CA PRO A 551 -1.38 -3.44 -5.76
C PRO A 551 -1.16 -4.50 -4.68
N THR A 552 -0.97 -5.76 -5.03
CA THR A 552 -0.68 -6.87 -4.11
C THR A 552 0.80 -7.28 -4.10
N ASN A 553 1.60 -6.78 -5.05
CA ASN A 553 3.04 -7.01 -5.14
C ASN A 553 3.79 -5.67 -5.17
N HIS A 554 4.13 -5.17 -3.98
CA HIS A 554 4.72 -3.83 -3.84
C HIS A 554 6.14 -3.72 -4.41
N PHE A 555 6.82 -4.83 -4.73
CA PHE A 555 8.07 -4.81 -5.51
C PHE A 555 7.87 -4.13 -6.87
N THR A 556 6.69 -4.27 -7.48
CA THR A 556 6.39 -3.64 -8.78
C THR A 556 6.40 -2.11 -8.70
N ASP A 557 6.10 -1.52 -7.54
CA ASP A 557 6.17 -0.06 -7.35
C ASP A 557 7.62 0.46 -7.40
N TYR A 558 8.60 -0.38 -7.07
CA TYR A 558 10.02 -0.02 -7.06
C TYR A 558 10.62 0.14 -8.48
N LEU A 559 9.92 -0.29 -9.53
CA LEU A 559 10.27 0.05 -10.92
C LEU A 559 10.34 1.57 -11.13
N LYS A 560 9.53 2.35 -10.39
CA LYS A 560 9.55 3.82 -10.41
C LYS A 560 10.88 4.36 -9.92
N GLU A 561 11.41 3.76 -8.86
CA GLU A 561 12.69 4.14 -8.26
C GLU A 561 13.86 3.79 -9.19
N ILE A 562 13.79 2.66 -9.90
CA ILE A 562 14.76 2.30 -10.95
C ILE A 562 14.78 3.36 -12.08
N LEU A 563 13.60 3.76 -12.58
CA LEU A 563 13.51 4.78 -13.63
C LEU A 563 14.06 6.14 -13.16
N LYS A 564 13.72 6.56 -11.93
CA LYS A 564 14.24 7.80 -11.33
C LYS A 564 15.74 7.76 -11.14
N ALA A 565 16.31 6.66 -10.65
CA ALA A 565 17.76 6.47 -10.51
C ALA A 565 18.46 6.64 -11.86
N GLU A 566 17.93 6.01 -12.91
CA GLU A 566 18.41 6.14 -14.29
C GLU A 566 18.10 7.50 -14.94
N GLY A 567 17.37 8.38 -14.25
CA GLY A 567 17.07 9.74 -14.70
C GLY A 567 15.94 9.86 -15.70
N ILE A 568 15.13 8.82 -15.84
CA ILE A 568 13.93 8.81 -16.66
C ILE A 568 12.79 9.31 -15.77
N THR A 569 12.36 10.56 -15.97
CA THR A 569 11.27 11.18 -15.19
C THR A 569 9.96 11.30 -15.96
N THR A 570 9.97 11.01 -17.26
CA THR A 570 8.83 11.14 -18.17
C THR A 570 8.07 9.82 -18.31
N PHE A 571 7.51 9.34 -17.20
CA PHE A 571 6.69 8.14 -17.17
C PHE A 571 5.41 8.37 -16.37
N ALA A 572 4.38 7.62 -16.71
CA ALA A 572 3.15 7.52 -15.95
C ALA A 572 3.11 6.16 -15.24
N THR A 573 2.37 6.07 -14.14
CA THR A 573 2.13 4.81 -13.43
C THR A 573 0.66 4.59 -13.13
N THR A 574 0.26 3.32 -13.18
CA THR A 574 -1.08 2.87 -12.85
C THR A 574 -1.03 1.43 -12.39
N ASP A 575 -2.09 0.93 -11.75
CA ASP A 575 -2.24 -0.49 -11.52
C ASP A 575 -2.73 -1.18 -12.80
N ALA A 576 -2.21 -2.37 -13.12
CA ALA A 576 -2.50 -2.95 -14.43
C ALA A 576 -3.96 -3.30 -14.65
N GLY A 577 -4.73 -3.57 -13.58
CA GLY A 577 -6.19 -3.74 -13.67
C GLY A 577 -6.93 -2.52 -14.22
N ASN A 578 -6.31 -1.33 -14.28
CA ASN A 578 -6.87 -0.15 -14.94
C ASN A 578 -6.72 -0.20 -16.48
N ILE A 579 -5.82 -1.01 -17.02
CA ILE A 579 -5.56 -1.13 -18.46
C ILE A 579 -6.79 -1.68 -19.18
N GLY A 580 -7.25 -0.94 -20.18
CA GLY A 580 -8.45 -1.27 -20.96
C GLY A 580 -9.76 -0.86 -20.29
N ASN A 581 -9.71 -0.42 -19.03
CA ASN A 581 -10.86 0.07 -18.28
C ASN A 581 -10.84 1.61 -18.23
N THR A 582 -9.98 2.17 -17.38
CA THR A 582 -9.82 3.62 -17.19
C THR A 582 -8.54 4.14 -17.84
N VAL A 583 -7.64 3.26 -18.28
CA VAL A 583 -6.38 3.59 -18.94
C VAL A 583 -6.34 3.00 -20.35
N SER A 584 -6.14 3.86 -21.35
CA SER A 584 -5.93 3.48 -22.75
C SER A 584 -4.45 3.33 -23.05
N LEU A 585 -4.01 2.17 -23.58
CA LEU A 585 -2.61 1.97 -23.98
C LEU A 585 -2.21 2.84 -25.18
N ASN A 586 -3.17 3.34 -25.97
CA ASN A 586 -2.87 4.17 -27.15
C ASN A 586 -2.22 5.52 -26.79
N ASP A 587 -2.36 5.95 -25.53
CA ASP A 587 -1.75 7.17 -24.99
C ASP A 587 -0.25 6.99 -24.73
N TYR A 588 0.23 5.75 -24.74
CA TYR A 588 1.60 5.37 -24.40
C TYR A 588 2.31 4.69 -25.57
N LYS A 589 3.64 4.66 -25.51
CA LYS A 589 4.53 4.01 -26.50
C LYS A 589 5.28 2.83 -25.94
N VAL A 590 5.50 2.83 -24.62
CA VAL A 590 6.08 1.69 -23.90
C VAL A 590 5.18 1.34 -22.72
N LEU A 591 4.97 0.04 -22.52
CA LEU A 591 4.39 -0.53 -21.32
C LEU A 591 5.48 -1.33 -20.60
N ILE A 592 5.84 -0.91 -19.40
CA ILE A 592 6.59 -1.73 -18.44
C ILE A 592 5.54 -2.40 -17.55
N LEU A 593 5.47 -3.72 -17.59
CA LEU A 593 4.54 -4.53 -16.81
C LEU A 593 5.30 -5.17 -15.65
N GLY A 594 4.85 -4.93 -14.42
CA GLY A 594 5.37 -5.59 -13.23
C GLY A 594 5.12 -7.11 -13.23
N GLU A 595 5.64 -7.80 -12.22
CA GLU A 595 5.32 -9.22 -12.00
C GLU A 595 3.85 -9.35 -11.59
N GLU A 596 3.00 -9.71 -12.54
CA GLU A 596 1.56 -9.88 -12.35
C GLU A 596 0.90 -10.71 -13.45
N THR A 597 -0.38 -11.06 -13.24
CA THR A 597 -1.19 -11.78 -14.23
C THR A 597 -2.26 -10.88 -14.83
N LEU A 598 -2.20 -10.67 -16.15
CA LEU A 598 -3.25 -9.96 -16.90
C LEU A 598 -4.46 -10.86 -17.19
N SER A 599 -5.65 -10.28 -17.27
CA SER A 599 -6.84 -10.98 -17.76
C SER A 599 -6.72 -11.31 -19.26
N ALA A 600 -7.50 -12.28 -19.75
CA ALA A 600 -7.51 -12.64 -21.18
C ALA A 600 -7.85 -11.45 -22.12
N ALA A 601 -8.75 -10.57 -21.68
CA ALA A 601 -9.09 -9.35 -22.40
C ALA A 601 -7.90 -8.38 -22.49
N GLN A 602 -7.19 -8.20 -21.38
CA GLN A 602 -5.98 -7.36 -21.34
C GLN A 602 -4.83 -7.96 -22.16
N VAL A 603 -4.62 -9.28 -22.11
CA VAL A 603 -3.63 -9.95 -22.97
C VAL A 603 -3.92 -9.68 -24.45
N THR A 604 -5.19 -9.77 -24.86
CA THR A 604 -5.61 -9.45 -26.23
C THR A 604 -5.35 -7.98 -26.56
N LEU A 605 -5.71 -7.06 -25.65
CA LEU A 605 -5.50 -5.63 -25.81
C LEU A 605 -4.02 -5.29 -25.96
N VAL A 606 -3.16 -5.78 -25.06
CA VAL A 606 -1.71 -5.59 -25.10
C VAL A 606 -1.13 -6.20 -26.38
N THR A 607 -1.55 -7.41 -26.77
CA THR A 607 -1.08 -8.06 -27.99
C THR A 607 -1.40 -7.23 -29.24
N ASN A 608 -2.63 -6.71 -29.34
CA ASN A 608 -3.02 -5.87 -30.47
C ASN A 608 -2.22 -4.55 -30.50
N TRP A 609 -2.04 -3.93 -29.33
CA TRP A 609 -1.26 -2.71 -29.19
C TRP A 609 0.22 -2.90 -29.56
N VAL A 610 0.85 -4.00 -29.14
CA VAL A 610 2.22 -4.35 -29.55
C VAL A 610 2.29 -4.57 -31.06
N ASN A 611 1.36 -5.32 -31.66
CA ASN A 611 1.34 -5.52 -33.12
C ASN A 611 1.24 -4.19 -33.89
N ALA A 612 0.56 -3.20 -33.33
CA ALA A 612 0.41 -1.85 -33.89
C ALA A 612 1.61 -0.91 -33.65
N GLY A 613 2.69 -1.38 -33.04
CA GLY A 613 3.91 -0.60 -32.82
C GLY A 613 4.25 -0.28 -31.36
N GLY A 614 3.46 -0.77 -30.40
CA GLY A 614 3.78 -0.64 -28.98
C GLY A 614 4.99 -1.48 -28.55
N SER A 615 5.71 -1.03 -27.52
CA SER A 615 6.80 -1.79 -26.89
C SER A 615 6.38 -2.31 -25.51
N LEU A 616 6.35 -3.62 -25.33
CA LEU A 616 6.15 -4.28 -24.03
C LEU A 616 7.49 -4.70 -23.42
N ILE A 617 7.71 -4.38 -22.14
CA ILE A 617 8.76 -4.95 -21.28
C ILE A 617 8.07 -5.55 -20.06
N ALA A 618 8.08 -6.87 -19.92
CA ALA A 618 7.44 -7.55 -18.78
C ALA A 618 8.48 -8.09 -17.79
N MET A 619 8.21 -7.93 -16.49
CA MET A 619 9.00 -8.52 -15.40
C MET A 619 8.34 -9.82 -14.95
N ARG A 620 9.11 -10.92 -14.94
CA ARG A 620 8.64 -12.28 -14.62
C ARG A 620 7.19 -12.56 -15.09
N PRO A 621 6.96 -12.54 -16.41
CA PRO A 621 5.61 -12.53 -16.98
C PRO A 621 4.84 -13.81 -16.69
N ALA A 622 3.53 -13.70 -16.41
CA ALA A 622 2.65 -14.85 -16.33
C ALA A 622 2.56 -15.64 -17.65
N ALA A 623 2.29 -16.95 -17.54
CA ALA A 623 2.34 -17.88 -18.67
C ALA A 623 1.40 -17.53 -19.84
N ASN A 624 0.33 -16.77 -19.59
CA ASN A 624 -0.59 -16.31 -20.62
C ASN A 624 0.00 -15.25 -21.57
N LEU A 625 1.16 -14.67 -21.25
CA LEU A 625 1.92 -13.77 -22.12
C LEU A 625 3.04 -14.47 -22.92
N ASN A 626 3.33 -15.75 -22.64
CA ASN A 626 4.42 -16.50 -23.28
C ASN A 626 4.40 -16.42 -24.81
N ALA A 627 3.22 -16.59 -25.41
CA ALA A 627 3.05 -16.55 -26.86
C ALA A 627 3.40 -15.18 -27.47
N LEU A 628 3.09 -14.07 -26.78
CA LEU A 628 3.45 -12.72 -27.21
C LEU A 628 4.96 -12.49 -27.07
N LEU A 629 5.51 -12.87 -25.92
CA LEU A 629 6.92 -12.67 -25.55
C LEU A 629 7.88 -13.65 -26.25
N GLY A 630 7.35 -14.67 -26.92
CA GLY A 630 8.15 -15.67 -27.63
C GLY A 630 8.89 -16.63 -26.72
N LEU A 631 8.28 -16.94 -25.58
CA LEU A 631 8.75 -17.88 -24.58
C LEU A 631 8.03 -19.23 -24.79
N ASN A 632 8.76 -20.34 -24.73
CA ASN A 632 8.14 -21.65 -24.57
C ASN A 632 7.59 -21.79 -23.13
N ALA A 633 6.74 -22.79 -22.88
CA ALA A 633 6.29 -23.09 -21.52
C ALA A 633 7.51 -23.27 -20.59
N SER A 634 7.42 -22.70 -19.39
CA SER A 634 8.49 -22.81 -18.40
C SER A 634 8.71 -24.29 -18.02
N SER A 635 9.97 -24.70 -17.92
CA SER A 635 10.35 -26.04 -17.45
C SER A 635 10.69 -26.08 -15.95
N GLY A 636 10.40 -25.01 -15.22
CA GLY A 636 10.68 -24.88 -13.79
C GLY A 636 11.18 -23.48 -13.43
N THR A 637 11.75 -23.34 -12.25
CA THR A 637 12.31 -22.07 -11.77
C THR A 637 13.76 -22.24 -11.31
N GLN A 638 14.49 -21.13 -11.26
CA GLN A 638 15.78 -21.02 -10.62
C GLN A 638 15.78 -19.81 -9.68
N ASP A 639 15.91 -20.08 -8.38
CA ASP A 639 16.06 -19.05 -7.37
C ASP A 639 17.52 -18.60 -7.31
N ASP A 640 17.70 -17.28 -7.40
CA ASP A 640 19.00 -16.63 -7.46
C ASP A 640 19.90 -17.21 -8.58
N GLY A 641 21.09 -16.66 -8.73
CA GLY A 641 22.10 -17.21 -9.62
C GLY A 641 22.73 -16.13 -10.45
N TYR A 642 23.07 -16.45 -11.70
CA TYR A 642 23.84 -15.56 -12.56
C TYR A 642 23.14 -15.34 -13.90
N LEU A 643 23.43 -14.21 -14.52
CA LEU A 643 23.10 -13.93 -15.91
C LEU A 643 24.32 -13.34 -16.62
N LEU A 644 24.41 -13.57 -17.93
CA LEU A 644 25.37 -12.90 -18.79
C LEU A 644 24.62 -12.17 -19.90
N ILE A 645 24.92 -10.89 -20.09
CA ILE A 645 24.35 -10.05 -21.13
C ILE A 645 25.18 -10.20 -22.41
N ASP A 646 24.50 -10.37 -23.55
CA ASP A 646 25.13 -10.30 -24.86
C ASP A 646 25.52 -8.85 -25.18
N THR A 647 26.79 -8.53 -24.98
CA THR A 647 27.35 -7.18 -25.18
C THR A 647 27.71 -6.87 -26.63
N THR A 648 27.57 -7.84 -27.55
CA THR A 648 27.92 -7.65 -28.95
C THR A 648 26.89 -6.84 -29.73
N GLN A 649 25.67 -6.71 -29.17
CA GLN A 649 24.55 -6.02 -29.79
C GLN A 649 23.78 -5.19 -28.76
N ALA A 650 23.13 -4.13 -29.22
CA ALA A 650 22.21 -3.38 -28.37
C ALA A 650 21.01 -4.27 -27.96
N PRO A 651 20.43 -4.13 -26.74
CA PRO A 651 20.74 -3.17 -25.68
C PRO A 651 21.90 -3.54 -24.74
N GLY A 652 22.55 -4.69 -24.95
CA GLY A 652 23.64 -5.14 -24.08
C GLY A 652 24.99 -4.44 -24.33
N ALA A 653 25.15 -3.76 -25.47
CA ALA A 653 26.37 -3.01 -25.78
C ALA A 653 26.76 -2.06 -24.63
N GLY A 654 28.04 -2.09 -24.23
CA GLY A 654 28.59 -1.24 -23.17
C GLY A 654 28.19 -1.62 -21.74
N ILE A 655 27.30 -2.59 -21.54
CA ILE A 655 27.11 -3.28 -20.26
C ILE A 655 28.30 -4.21 -20.00
N THR A 656 28.53 -4.60 -18.74
CA THR A 656 29.62 -5.53 -18.40
C THR A 656 29.52 -6.86 -19.18
N ALA A 657 30.67 -7.36 -19.65
CA ALA A 657 30.80 -8.65 -20.34
C ALA A 657 31.06 -9.82 -19.37
N ASP A 658 31.12 -9.55 -18.07
CA ASP A 658 31.20 -10.56 -17.02
C ASP A 658 29.81 -10.98 -16.57
N THR A 659 29.67 -12.23 -16.13
CA THR A 659 28.44 -12.70 -15.47
C THR A 659 28.14 -11.84 -14.23
N MET A 660 26.86 -11.56 -14.01
CA MET A 660 26.35 -10.84 -12.83
C MET A 660 25.33 -11.70 -12.11
N GLN A 661 25.16 -11.49 -10.81
CA GLN A 661 24.10 -12.11 -10.03
C GLN A 661 22.78 -11.38 -10.23
N TYR A 662 21.71 -12.17 -10.20
CA TYR A 662 20.37 -11.69 -9.92
C TYR A 662 19.89 -12.40 -8.65
N HIS A 663 18.97 -11.75 -7.95
CA HIS A 663 18.36 -12.29 -6.74
C HIS A 663 16.85 -12.38 -6.87
N GLY A 664 16.26 -13.43 -6.29
CA GLY A 664 14.85 -13.81 -6.49
C GLY A 664 14.67 -14.90 -7.55
N THR A 665 13.42 -15.21 -7.86
CA THR A 665 13.06 -16.34 -8.73
C THR A 665 13.06 -15.95 -10.21
N ALA A 666 13.71 -16.76 -11.04
CA ALA A 666 13.59 -16.71 -12.50
C ALA A 666 12.84 -17.94 -13.04
N ASP A 667 11.99 -17.74 -14.04
CA ASP A 667 11.30 -18.83 -14.73
C ASP A 667 12.16 -19.33 -15.91
N LEU A 668 12.29 -20.65 -16.03
CA LEU A 668 13.21 -21.29 -16.97
C LEU A 668 12.57 -21.43 -18.36
N HIS A 669 12.81 -20.43 -19.20
CA HIS A 669 12.27 -20.38 -20.56
C HIS A 669 13.33 -20.63 -21.64
N THR A 670 13.06 -21.60 -22.51
CA THR A 670 13.64 -21.64 -23.85
C THR A 670 12.82 -20.76 -24.79
N LEU A 671 13.40 -20.41 -25.94
CA LEU A 671 12.84 -19.41 -26.84
C LEU A 671 12.18 -20.02 -28.07
N VAL A 672 11.12 -19.39 -28.53
CA VAL A 672 10.52 -19.65 -29.85
C VAL A 672 11.44 -19.08 -30.94
N ALA A 673 11.46 -19.72 -32.12
CA ALA A 673 12.23 -19.23 -33.26
C ALA A 673 11.89 -17.76 -33.59
N GLY A 674 12.92 -16.94 -33.82
CA GLY A 674 12.79 -15.50 -34.05
C GLY A 674 12.81 -14.62 -32.79
N THR A 675 12.89 -15.21 -31.59
CA THR A 675 13.14 -14.49 -30.33
C THR A 675 14.62 -14.54 -29.99
N ARG A 676 15.20 -13.40 -29.59
CA ARG A 676 16.61 -13.31 -29.17
C ARG A 676 16.73 -13.34 -27.65
N ALA A 677 17.72 -14.07 -27.13
CA ALA A 677 18.20 -13.91 -25.76
C ALA A 677 19.13 -12.68 -25.70
N VAL A 678 18.71 -11.62 -25.02
CA VAL A 678 19.54 -10.46 -24.69
C VAL A 678 20.50 -10.81 -23.54
N ALA A 679 20.05 -11.67 -22.64
CA ALA A 679 20.87 -12.25 -21.58
C ALA A 679 20.51 -13.71 -21.35
N THR A 680 21.48 -14.52 -20.94
CA THR A 680 21.34 -15.95 -20.67
C THR A 680 21.49 -16.21 -19.17
N LEU A 681 20.66 -17.09 -18.59
CA LEU A 681 20.80 -17.54 -17.21
C LEU A 681 21.97 -18.50 -17.08
N TYR A 682 22.65 -18.45 -15.93
CA TYR A 682 23.82 -19.23 -15.58
C TYR A 682 23.58 -19.90 -14.22
N SER A 683 23.93 -21.19 -14.10
CA SER A 683 23.75 -21.96 -12.87
C SER A 683 24.82 -21.66 -11.81
N ASN A 684 25.94 -21.09 -12.24
CA ASN A 684 27.00 -20.54 -11.40
C ASN A 684 27.74 -19.45 -12.19
N ALA A 685 28.75 -18.81 -11.60
CA ALA A 685 29.46 -17.69 -12.23
C ALA A 685 30.07 -17.96 -13.62
N THR A 686 30.20 -19.22 -14.06
CA THR A 686 30.90 -19.60 -15.30
C THR A 686 30.12 -20.53 -16.23
N THR A 687 29.06 -21.19 -15.74
CA THR A 687 28.36 -22.24 -16.50
C THR A 687 27.03 -21.72 -17.07
N PRO A 688 26.92 -21.52 -18.40
CA PRO A 688 25.66 -21.10 -19.03
C PRO A 688 24.60 -22.20 -18.93
N THR A 689 23.35 -21.80 -18.81
CA THR A 689 22.19 -22.67 -19.02
C THR A 689 21.64 -22.50 -20.44
N ALA A 690 20.61 -23.29 -20.79
CA ALA A 690 19.88 -23.11 -22.04
C ALA A 690 18.79 -22.03 -21.97
N TYR A 691 18.59 -21.39 -20.81
CA TYR A 691 17.45 -20.53 -20.52
C TYR A 691 17.80 -19.05 -20.64
N ALA A 692 16.87 -18.26 -21.16
CA ALA A 692 17.06 -16.82 -21.27
C ALA A 692 16.76 -16.11 -19.93
N ALA A 693 17.57 -15.11 -19.59
CA ALA A 693 17.32 -14.19 -18.48
C ALA A 693 16.55 -12.95 -18.97
N VAL A 694 16.90 -12.45 -20.16
CA VAL A 694 16.25 -11.31 -20.82
C VAL A 694 16.06 -11.62 -22.28
N THR A 695 14.89 -11.28 -22.83
CA THR A 695 14.51 -11.59 -24.21
C THR A 695 14.10 -10.35 -24.99
N LEU A 696 14.22 -10.44 -26.32
CA LEU A 696 13.73 -9.42 -27.24
C LEU A 696 13.15 -10.10 -28.49
N ARG A 697 11.93 -9.69 -28.84
CA ARG A 697 11.21 -10.17 -30.01
C ARG A 697 10.53 -9.02 -30.74
N THR A 698 10.58 -9.04 -32.07
CA THR A 698 9.73 -8.19 -32.92
C THR A 698 8.37 -8.84 -33.12
N VAL A 699 7.29 -8.10 -32.91
CA VAL A 699 5.90 -8.59 -33.05
C VAL A 699 5.09 -7.55 -33.81
N GLY A 700 4.65 -7.89 -35.03
CA GLY A 700 4.06 -6.90 -35.94
C GLY A 700 5.02 -5.75 -36.19
N SER A 701 4.59 -4.52 -35.91
CA SER A 701 5.43 -3.31 -35.98
C SER A 701 6.08 -2.92 -34.65
N GLY A 702 5.81 -3.65 -33.56
CA GLY A 702 6.30 -3.35 -32.21
C GLY A 702 7.29 -4.37 -31.68
N THR A 703 7.55 -4.28 -30.37
CA THR A 703 8.54 -5.12 -29.67
C THR A 703 7.98 -5.69 -28.38
N ALA A 704 8.28 -6.96 -28.12
CA ALA A 704 7.94 -7.66 -26.90
C ALA A 704 9.23 -8.16 -26.24
N MET A 705 9.46 -7.78 -24.98
CA MET A 705 10.65 -8.11 -24.20
C MET A 705 10.23 -8.63 -22.83
N ALA A 706 11.00 -9.56 -22.29
CA ALA A 706 10.78 -10.07 -20.93
C ALA A 706 12.10 -10.15 -20.17
N PHE A 707 12.08 -9.72 -18.91
CA PHE A 707 12.95 -10.27 -17.89
C PHE A 707 12.25 -11.51 -17.34
N THR A 708 12.91 -12.67 -17.34
CA THR A 708 12.30 -13.91 -16.82
C THR A 708 12.28 -13.99 -15.30
N TYR A 709 12.73 -12.92 -14.63
CA TYR A 709 12.72 -12.67 -13.20
C TYR A 709 12.20 -11.25 -12.93
N ASP A 710 11.87 -10.95 -11.68
CA ASP A 710 11.49 -9.59 -11.28
C ASP A 710 12.75 -8.74 -11.04
N LEU A 711 13.00 -7.80 -11.97
CA LEU A 711 14.13 -6.88 -11.88
C LEU A 711 14.06 -5.99 -10.63
N ALA A 712 12.88 -5.51 -10.24
CA ALA A 712 12.74 -4.62 -9.09
C ALA A 712 13.11 -5.33 -7.79
N LYS A 713 12.60 -6.55 -7.63
CA LYS A 713 12.96 -7.45 -6.53
C LYS A 713 14.45 -7.78 -6.53
N SER A 714 15.03 -8.12 -7.69
CA SER A 714 16.46 -8.39 -7.81
C SER A 714 17.32 -7.19 -7.40
N VAL A 715 16.95 -5.97 -7.80
CA VAL A 715 17.66 -4.74 -7.42
C VAL A 715 17.58 -4.50 -5.91
N ILE A 716 16.40 -4.63 -5.30
CA ILE A 716 16.22 -4.49 -3.85
C ILE A 716 17.09 -5.52 -3.11
N LEU A 717 16.98 -6.79 -3.46
CA LEU A 717 17.68 -7.87 -2.80
C LEU A 717 19.20 -7.78 -3.00
N THR A 718 19.67 -7.35 -4.16
CA THR A 718 21.11 -7.09 -4.39
C THR A 718 21.62 -5.97 -3.49
N ARG A 719 20.82 -4.91 -3.29
CA ARG A 719 21.25 -3.71 -2.54
C ARG A 719 21.07 -3.85 -1.04
N GLN A 720 20.06 -4.56 -0.57
CA GLN A 720 19.72 -4.69 0.85
C GLN A 720 20.12 -6.04 1.47
N GLY A 721 20.50 -7.02 0.67
CA GLY A 721 20.95 -8.32 1.14
C GLY A 721 19.83 -9.35 1.20
N ASN A 722 20.10 -10.47 1.86
CA ASN A 722 19.15 -11.56 2.03
C ASN A 722 18.18 -11.27 3.20
N PRO A 723 16.86 -11.10 2.95
CA PRO A 723 15.89 -10.82 4.01
C PRO A 723 15.73 -11.98 5.00
N ALA A 724 16.07 -13.22 4.62
CA ALA A 724 16.07 -14.35 5.53
C ALA A 724 17.22 -14.31 6.56
N TRP A 725 18.22 -13.45 6.34
CA TRP A 725 19.38 -13.29 7.22
C TRP A 725 19.29 -12.07 8.14
N GLN A 726 18.20 -11.29 8.06
CA GLN A 726 17.99 -10.16 8.94
C GLN A 726 18.06 -10.57 10.43
N GLY A 727 18.68 -9.73 11.26
CA GLY A 727 18.79 -9.98 12.71
C GLY A 727 19.73 -11.12 13.11
N GLN A 728 20.51 -11.68 12.19
CA GLN A 728 21.48 -12.74 12.49
C GLN A 728 22.91 -12.19 12.60
N ASN A 729 23.66 -12.66 13.60
CA ASN A 729 25.11 -12.47 13.70
C ASN A 729 25.83 -13.48 12.78
N ARG A 730 25.88 -13.24 11.48
CA ARG A 730 26.38 -14.23 10.52
C ARG A 730 27.89 -14.26 10.47
N ASP A 731 28.54 -13.12 10.67
CA ASP A 731 29.98 -13.03 10.70
C ASP A 731 30.59 -13.61 12.00
N GLY A 732 29.80 -13.69 13.07
CA GLY A 732 30.21 -14.26 14.37
C GLY A 732 31.00 -13.29 15.24
N SER A 733 30.96 -11.99 14.92
CA SER A 733 31.65 -10.98 15.71
C SER A 733 31.08 -10.88 17.12
N SER A 734 31.97 -10.86 18.11
CA SER A 734 31.65 -10.59 19.51
C SER A 734 31.73 -9.10 19.87
N ILE A 735 32.14 -8.27 18.91
CA ILE A 735 32.30 -6.82 19.08
C ILE A 735 31.10 -6.14 18.44
N GLY A 736 30.39 -5.32 19.21
CA GLY A 736 29.24 -4.53 18.74
C GLY A 736 27.89 -5.29 18.76
N PRO A 737 26.89 -4.86 17.96
CA PRO A 737 25.56 -5.46 17.94
C PRO A 737 25.58 -6.91 17.47
N GLY A 738 24.52 -7.64 17.84
CA GLY A 738 24.31 -9.00 17.36
C GLY A 738 23.96 -9.04 15.88
N ALA A 739 23.44 -7.97 15.27
CA ALA A 739 23.22 -7.93 13.82
C ALA A 739 23.58 -6.59 13.18
N ARG A 740 24.16 -6.67 11.98
CA ARG A 740 24.50 -5.55 11.10
C ARG A 740 23.94 -5.77 9.70
N ALA A 741 23.93 -4.70 8.91
CA ALA A 741 23.53 -4.79 7.51
C ALA A 741 24.44 -5.71 6.68
N SER A 742 25.74 -5.77 6.98
CA SER A 742 26.70 -6.65 6.30
C SER A 742 26.43 -8.14 6.53
N ASP A 743 25.79 -8.52 7.64
CA ASP A 743 25.42 -9.90 7.92
C ASP A 743 24.43 -10.44 6.88
N MET A 744 23.59 -9.58 6.31
CA MET A 744 22.69 -9.96 5.22
C MET A 744 23.42 -10.26 3.90
N PHE A 745 24.74 -10.08 3.84
CA PHE A 745 25.60 -10.42 2.71
C PHE A 745 26.61 -11.51 3.02
N TYR A 746 27.01 -11.64 4.28
CA TYR A 746 27.97 -12.65 4.73
C TYR A 746 27.34 -14.05 4.75
N GLY A 747 27.74 -14.89 3.80
CA GLY A 747 27.16 -16.20 3.61
C GLY A 747 27.70 -17.26 4.57
N ASN A 748 29.00 -17.22 4.87
CA ASN A 748 29.72 -18.32 5.52
C ASN A 748 29.57 -18.34 7.06
N ALA A 749 28.35 -18.20 7.55
CA ALA A 749 28.04 -18.26 8.97
C ALA A 749 28.32 -19.64 9.54
N SER A 750 28.92 -19.72 10.74
CA SER A 750 29.31 -21.00 11.36
C SER A 750 28.12 -21.95 11.60
N PHE A 751 26.93 -21.41 11.83
CA PHE A 751 25.69 -22.16 12.08
C PHE A 751 24.87 -22.45 10.81
N ASP A 752 25.13 -21.76 9.70
CA ASP A 752 24.47 -21.98 8.41
C ASP A 752 25.38 -21.52 7.25
N PRO A 753 26.40 -22.32 6.87
CA PRO A 753 27.34 -21.93 5.83
C PRO A 753 26.67 -21.87 4.45
N LYS A 754 26.63 -20.69 3.86
CA LYS A 754 26.15 -20.40 2.50
C LYS A 754 27.21 -19.63 1.70
N PRO A 755 27.12 -19.58 0.36
CA PRO A 755 27.84 -18.58 -0.41
C PRO A 755 27.43 -17.16 0.00
N ASP A 756 28.34 -16.20 -0.12
CA ASP A 756 28.00 -14.79 0.08
C ASP A 756 26.88 -14.37 -0.86
N TRP A 757 26.00 -13.50 -0.36
CA TRP A 757 24.85 -13.03 -1.12
C TRP A 757 25.31 -12.36 -2.42
N VAL A 758 26.24 -11.41 -2.29
CA VAL A 758 26.99 -10.86 -3.41
C VAL A 758 28.37 -11.52 -3.47
N ASN A 759 28.67 -12.16 -4.60
CA ASN A 759 29.93 -12.85 -4.86
C ASN A 759 31.09 -11.85 -4.87
N LEU A 760 31.95 -11.96 -3.85
CA LEU A 760 33.06 -11.03 -3.67
C LEU A 760 34.10 -11.06 -4.80
N ASN A 761 34.18 -12.14 -5.61
CA ASN A 761 35.05 -12.15 -6.79
C ASN A 761 34.57 -11.23 -7.92
N LYS A 762 33.32 -10.73 -7.82
CA LYS A 762 32.67 -9.84 -8.78
C LYS A 762 32.27 -8.51 -8.16
N VAL A 763 32.73 -8.24 -6.94
CA VAL A 763 32.31 -7.09 -6.12
C VAL A 763 32.57 -5.72 -6.77
N GLN A 764 33.50 -5.63 -7.72
CA GLN A 764 33.74 -4.37 -8.44
C GLN A 764 32.62 -4.01 -9.44
N ILE A 765 31.80 -4.97 -9.85
CA ILE A 765 30.70 -4.74 -10.79
C ILE A 765 29.52 -4.17 -9.99
N PRO A 766 28.94 -3.02 -10.39
CA PRO A 766 27.70 -2.54 -9.81
C PRO A 766 26.53 -3.36 -10.41
N GLN A 767 26.38 -4.61 -9.96
CA GLN A 767 25.47 -5.60 -10.54
C GLN A 767 24.00 -5.12 -10.58
N ALA A 768 23.55 -4.37 -9.57
CA ALA A 768 22.22 -3.77 -9.56
C ALA A 768 22.14 -2.62 -10.57
N ASP A 769 23.15 -1.76 -10.66
CA ASP A 769 23.12 -0.60 -11.56
C ASP A 769 23.24 -1.01 -13.03
N GLU A 770 24.04 -2.04 -13.36
CA GLU A 770 24.15 -2.57 -14.72
C GLU A 770 22.84 -3.21 -15.21
N GLN A 771 22.11 -3.90 -14.32
CA GLN A 771 20.78 -4.44 -14.65
C GLN A 771 19.74 -3.32 -14.86
N GLN A 772 19.74 -2.27 -14.02
CA GLN A 772 18.90 -1.08 -14.22
C GLN A 772 19.25 -0.36 -15.53
N ARG A 773 20.55 -0.26 -15.86
CA ARG A 773 21.04 0.32 -17.10
C ARG A 773 20.58 -0.47 -18.32
N LEU A 774 20.53 -1.80 -18.23
CA LEU A 774 19.99 -2.63 -19.31
C LEU A 774 18.52 -2.27 -19.59
N LEU A 775 17.69 -2.09 -18.56
CA LEU A 775 16.31 -1.62 -18.72
C LEU A 775 16.27 -0.23 -19.39
N ALA A 776 17.10 0.72 -18.94
CA ALA A 776 17.18 2.04 -19.56
C ALA A 776 17.61 1.99 -21.04
N ASN A 777 18.56 1.11 -21.39
CA ASN A 777 18.97 0.87 -22.78
C ASN A 777 17.83 0.28 -23.60
N MET A 778 17.08 -0.70 -23.07
CA MET A 778 15.91 -1.27 -23.73
C MET A 778 14.87 -0.20 -24.05
N LEU A 779 14.53 0.65 -23.07
CA LEU A 779 13.59 1.76 -23.27
C LEU A 779 14.04 2.71 -24.37
N HIS A 780 15.33 3.05 -24.39
CA HIS A 780 15.87 3.95 -25.39
C HIS A 780 15.83 3.35 -26.81
N LEU A 781 16.10 2.05 -26.94
CA LEU A 781 16.07 1.36 -28.24
C LEU A 781 14.67 1.18 -28.79
N THR A 782 13.67 0.92 -27.94
CA THR A 782 12.36 0.48 -28.41
C THR A 782 11.28 1.53 -28.31
N SER A 783 11.46 2.59 -27.52
CA SER A 783 10.52 3.69 -27.51
C SER A 783 10.51 4.42 -28.84
N ALA A 784 9.33 4.49 -29.48
CA ALA A 784 9.11 5.31 -30.67
C ALA A 784 9.31 6.81 -30.42
N VAL A 785 9.30 7.22 -29.14
CA VAL A 785 9.59 8.60 -28.69
C VAL A 785 10.94 8.61 -27.99
N PRO A 786 11.94 9.38 -28.47
CA PRO A 786 13.22 9.49 -27.78
C PRO A 786 13.03 10.07 -26.36
N LEU A 787 13.67 9.46 -25.37
CA LEU A 787 13.50 9.80 -23.96
C LEU A 787 14.66 10.67 -23.46
N PRO A 788 14.41 11.93 -23.04
CA PRO A 788 15.42 12.73 -22.35
C PRO A 788 15.69 12.15 -20.96
N ARG A 789 16.93 12.26 -20.47
CA ARG A 789 17.36 11.73 -19.17
C ARG A 789 18.12 12.76 -18.34
N LEU A 790 17.87 12.76 -17.04
CA LEU A 790 18.65 13.53 -16.07
C LEU A 790 19.93 12.78 -15.74
N TRP A 791 21.10 13.42 -15.91
CA TRP A 791 22.36 12.79 -15.53
C TRP A 791 22.48 12.61 -13.99
N TYR A 792 23.31 11.66 -13.55
CA TYR A 792 23.38 11.23 -12.14
C TYR A 792 23.86 12.32 -11.18
N PHE A 793 24.86 13.12 -11.57
CA PHE A 793 25.53 14.09 -10.70
C PHE A 793 25.66 15.46 -11.39
N PRO A 794 25.81 16.57 -10.64
CA PRO A 794 25.93 17.90 -11.21
C PRO A 794 27.17 18.01 -12.11
N SER A 795 27.11 18.91 -13.08
CA SER A 795 28.19 19.20 -14.03
C SER A 795 28.72 17.97 -14.77
N ALA A 796 27.83 17.05 -15.14
CA ALA A 796 28.15 15.81 -15.84
C ALA A 796 29.18 14.91 -15.13
N LYS A 797 29.36 15.04 -13.80
CA LYS A 797 30.30 14.22 -13.04
C LYS A 797 29.92 12.74 -13.09
N LYS A 798 30.92 11.87 -13.24
CA LYS A 798 30.75 10.40 -13.28
C LYS A 798 30.88 9.75 -11.90
N ALA A 799 31.57 10.42 -10.99
CA ALA A 799 31.77 9.96 -9.62
C ALA A 799 31.79 11.16 -8.66
N VAL A 800 31.41 10.90 -7.41
CA VAL A 800 31.63 11.78 -6.26
C VAL A 800 32.07 10.97 -5.05
N VAL A 801 32.89 11.55 -4.19
CA VAL A 801 33.21 11.00 -2.89
C VAL A 801 32.31 11.64 -1.85
N VAL A 802 31.58 10.82 -1.11
CA VAL A 802 30.87 11.26 0.10
C VAL A 802 31.79 10.96 1.27
N MET A 803 32.24 11.98 1.99
CA MET A 803 33.18 11.83 3.10
C MET A 803 32.41 11.91 4.42
N THR A 804 32.24 10.78 5.09
CA THR A 804 31.68 10.67 6.45
C THR A 804 32.78 10.34 7.46
N GLY A 805 32.50 10.54 8.74
CA GLY A 805 33.36 10.11 9.82
C GLY A 805 32.62 9.99 11.13
N ASP A 806 33.02 9.01 11.93
CA ASP A 806 32.45 8.77 13.25
C ASP A 806 33.29 9.46 14.32
N GLY A 807 32.61 10.27 15.14
CA GLY A 807 33.20 11.03 16.23
C GLY A 807 32.73 10.53 17.59
N HIS A 808 33.69 10.43 18.52
CA HIS A 808 33.44 10.17 19.93
C HIS A 808 33.93 11.33 20.80
N PRO A 809 33.50 11.40 22.08
CA PRO A 809 33.88 12.50 22.97
C PRO A 809 35.41 12.65 23.08
N GLY A 810 35.91 13.87 22.86
CA GLY A 810 37.34 14.18 22.84
C GLY A 810 38.01 14.04 21.47
N GLY A 811 37.24 13.80 20.40
CA GLY A 811 37.73 13.63 19.04
C GLY A 811 38.45 14.84 18.42
N ALA A 812 39.22 14.58 17.37
CA ALA A 812 39.99 15.56 16.59
C ALA A 812 39.20 16.19 15.42
N ILE A 813 37.86 16.30 15.53
CA ILE A 813 36.97 16.82 14.47
C ILE A 813 37.44 18.19 13.98
N ASN A 814 37.75 19.10 14.91
CA ASN A 814 38.19 20.45 14.56
C ASN A 814 39.48 20.43 13.72
N GLN A 815 40.45 19.58 14.07
CA GLN A 815 41.68 19.43 13.28
C GLN A 815 41.38 18.83 11.90
N ARG A 816 40.55 17.78 11.82
CA ARG A 816 40.13 17.16 10.57
C ARG A 816 39.52 18.16 9.60
N TRP A 817 38.55 18.96 10.06
CA TRP A 817 37.86 19.92 9.20
C TRP A 817 38.71 21.16 8.86
N GLN A 818 39.63 21.58 9.73
CA GLN A 818 40.66 22.57 9.35
C GLN A 818 41.54 22.07 8.22
N ASN A 819 41.93 20.79 8.22
CA ASN A 819 42.69 20.20 7.13
C ASN A 819 41.86 20.17 5.82
N TYR A 820 40.55 19.90 5.90
CA TYR A 820 39.66 19.92 4.72
C TYR A 820 39.49 21.34 4.16
N LEU A 821 39.39 22.34 5.03
CA LEU A 821 39.38 23.76 4.64
C LEU A 821 40.71 24.15 3.96
N ALA A 822 41.84 23.76 4.53
CA ALA A 822 43.16 24.05 3.97
C ALA A 822 43.40 23.36 2.62
N ALA A 823 42.87 22.16 2.43
CA ALA A 823 42.92 21.43 1.16
C ALA A 823 41.93 21.97 0.12
N SER A 824 40.93 22.76 0.52
CA SER A 824 39.94 23.31 -0.41
C SER A 824 40.56 24.39 -1.31
N PRO A 825 40.25 24.41 -2.61
CA PRO A 825 40.70 25.49 -3.49
C PRO A 825 40.24 26.87 -3.00
N ALA A 826 41.09 27.89 -3.13
CA ALA A 826 40.73 29.26 -2.75
C ALA A 826 39.52 29.75 -3.56
N GLY A 827 38.50 30.28 -2.88
CA GLY A 827 37.28 30.78 -3.52
C GLY A 827 36.35 29.68 -4.07
N CYS A 828 36.54 28.41 -3.69
CA CYS A 828 35.66 27.32 -4.09
C CYS A 828 34.19 27.60 -3.71
N SER A 829 33.27 27.09 -4.54
CA SER A 829 31.84 27.09 -4.26
C SER A 829 31.40 25.78 -3.59
N VAL A 830 30.73 25.88 -2.43
CA VAL A 830 30.12 24.74 -1.74
C VAL A 830 28.93 24.19 -2.56
N ASP A 831 28.09 25.08 -3.09
CA ASP A 831 26.91 24.72 -3.88
C ASP A 831 27.27 24.02 -5.19
N ASP A 832 28.42 24.37 -5.79
CA ASP A 832 28.91 23.76 -7.04
C ASP A 832 29.86 22.58 -6.78
N TRP A 833 29.95 22.11 -5.53
CA TRP A 833 30.76 20.95 -5.11
C TRP A 833 32.25 21.07 -5.43
N GLN A 834 32.80 22.29 -5.30
CA GLN A 834 34.21 22.57 -5.53
C GLN A 834 35.01 22.57 -4.22
N CYS A 835 34.36 22.85 -3.10
CA CYS A 835 34.96 22.79 -1.78
C CYS A 835 34.95 21.37 -1.23
N ILE A 836 36.01 21.00 -0.50
CA ILE A 836 36.06 19.73 0.23
C ILE A 836 35.23 19.87 1.50
N ARG A 837 34.17 19.08 1.62
CA ARG A 837 33.33 19.02 2.82
C ARG A 837 33.09 17.57 3.22
N GLY A 838 32.83 17.37 4.50
CA GLY A 838 32.49 16.06 5.05
C GLY A 838 31.36 16.16 6.07
N THR A 839 30.72 15.01 6.29
CA THR A 839 29.78 14.78 7.37
C THR A 839 30.54 14.16 8.54
N VAL A 840 30.29 14.62 9.76
CA VAL A 840 30.68 13.87 10.95
C VAL A 840 29.41 13.52 11.72
N TYR A 841 29.24 12.23 11.97
CA TYR A 841 28.28 11.73 12.94
C TYR A 841 29.02 11.67 14.27
N ASP A 842 28.63 12.49 15.24
CA ASP A 842 29.34 12.62 16.51
C ASP A 842 28.46 12.29 17.71
N PHE A 843 29.08 11.81 18.78
CA PHE A 843 28.47 11.88 20.11
C PHE A 843 28.41 13.34 20.56
N ILE A 844 27.46 13.67 21.42
CA ILE A 844 27.37 15.02 21.97
C ILE A 844 28.66 15.33 22.75
N GLY A 845 29.30 16.46 22.41
CA GLY A 845 30.47 16.99 23.09
C GLY A 845 31.77 17.03 22.28
N GLY A 846 31.84 16.52 21.04
CA GLY A 846 33.08 16.58 20.24
C GLY A 846 33.43 17.97 19.70
N LEU A 847 32.44 18.84 19.46
CA LEU A 847 32.62 20.27 19.17
C LEU A 847 31.86 21.13 20.16
N THR A 848 32.31 22.37 20.37
CA THR A 848 31.46 23.38 21.01
C THR A 848 30.33 23.79 20.04
N ALA A 849 29.19 24.23 20.58
CA ALA A 849 28.07 24.68 19.75
C ALA A 849 28.43 25.79 18.75
N THR A 850 29.33 26.70 19.14
CA THR A 850 29.84 27.76 18.25
C THR A 850 30.70 27.20 17.12
N GLN A 851 31.57 26.24 17.41
CA GLN A 851 32.38 25.58 16.38
C GLN A 851 31.49 24.80 15.40
N ALA A 852 30.58 23.97 15.91
CA ALA A 852 29.64 23.23 15.09
C ALA A 852 28.87 24.18 14.15
N GLN A 853 28.32 25.28 14.69
CA GLN A 853 27.56 26.24 13.90
C GLN A 853 28.42 26.92 12.83
N SER A 854 29.67 27.27 13.18
CA SER A 854 30.63 27.86 12.23
C SER A 854 30.95 26.91 11.07
N TYR A 855 31.17 25.62 11.33
CA TYR A 855 31.44 24.64 10.28
C TYR A 855 30.20 24.33 9.44
N THR A 856 29.02 24.22 10.06
CA THR A 856 27.77 24.05 9.32
C THR A 856 27.48 25.23 8.40
N ALA A 857 27.73 26.47 8.83
CA ALA A 857 27.63 27.66 7.97
C ALA A 857 28.64 27.65 6.80
N GLN A 858 29.74 26.93 6.93
CA GLN A 858 30.74 26.75 5.86
C GLN A 858 30.41 25.56 4.94
N GLY A 859 29.32 24.82 5.18
CA GLY A 859 28.86 23.71 4.34
C GLY A 859 29.24 22.31 4.81
N PHE A 860 29.81 22.15 6.02
CA PHE A 860 29.98 20.83 6.64
C PHE A 860 28.65 20.33 7.22
N GLU A 861 28.53 19.03 7.40
CA GLU A 861 27.41 18.43 8.13
C GLU A 861 27.89 17.90 9.47
N TYR A 862 27.30 18.39 10.55
CA TYR A 862 27.50 17.87 11.90
C TYR A 862 26.18 17.26 12.34
N ALA A 863 26.16 15.94 12.50
CA ALA A 863 24.96 15.16 12.77
C ALA A 863 25.17 14.24 13.99
N LEU A 864 24.08 13.79 14.58
CA LEU A 864 24.12 12.88 15.72
C LEU A 864 24.55 11.47 15.27
N HIS A 865 25.49 10.86 15.99
CA HIS A 865 25.82 9.44 15.88
C HIS A 865 24.98 8.65 16.88
N VAL A 866 23.77 8.26 16.47
CA VAL A 866 22.78 7.62 17.35
C VAL A 866 23.38 6.37 17.98
N ASN A 867 23.38 6.30 19.32
CA ASN A 867 24.05 5.24 20.06
C ASN A 867 23.05 4.26 20.67
N THR A 868 23.02 3.02 20.18
CA THR A 868 22.20 1.93 20.77
C THR A 868 22.92 1.19 21.91
N GLY A 869 24.07 1.68 22.35
CA GLY A 869 25.00 0.93 23.21
C GLY A 869 25.62 -0.27 22.49
N CYS A 870 25.65 -0.23 21.16
CA CYS A 870 25.98 -1.36 20.30
C CYS A 870 25.12 -2.59 20.58
N ALA A 871 23.88 -2.40 21.03
CA ALA A 871 22.92 -3.47 21.23
C ALA A 871 21.94 -3.56 20.05
N ASP A 872 21.36 -4.73 19.89
CA ASP A 872 20.23 -4.92 18.98
C ASP A 872 18.98 -4.22 19.52
N TYR A 873 18.09 -3.86 18.60
CA TYR A 873 16.82 -3.20 18.87
C TYR A 873 15.65 -3.95 18.22
N THR A 874 14.43 -3.57 18.59
CA THR A 874 13.19 -4.02 17.94
C THR A 874 12.43 -2.84 17.34
N ALA A 875 11.42 -3.14 16.52
CA ALA A 875 10.49 -2.14 15.98
C ALA A 875 9.85 -1.23 17.05
N THR A 876 9.70 -1.71 18.29
CA THR A 876 9.09 -0.95 19.39
C THR A 876 10.10 -0.30 20.33
N SER A 877 11.39 -0.69 20.28
CA SER A 877 12.41 -0.17 21.18
C SER A 877 13.27 0.93 20.56
N LEU A 878 13.56 0.86 19.25
CA LEU A 878 14.56 1.71 18.60
C LEU A 878 14.31 3.21 18.80
N ASP A 879 13.08 3.65 18.55
CA ASP A 879 12.73 5.07 18.61
C ASP A 879 12.68 5.62 20.04
N PRO A 880 11.80 5.14 20.94
CA PRO A 880 11.63 5.74 22.26
C PRO A 880 12.88 5.63 23.15
N GLN A 881 13.77 4.65 22.90
CA GLN A 881 14.98 4.46 23.70
C GLN A 881 16.20 5.20 23.14
N PHE A 882 16.32 5.33 21.81
CA PHE A 882 17.55 5.83 21.19
C PHE A 882 17.32 7.09 20.37
N PHE A 883 16.53 7.04 19.29
CA PHE A 883 16.38 8.17 18.37
C PHE A 883 15.78 9.40 19.05
N THR A 884 14.54 9.30 19.54
CA THR A 884 13.81 10.42 20.16
C THR A 884 14.62 11.12 21.26
N PRO A 885 15.10 10.43 22.32
CA PRO A 885 15.81 11.12 23.41
C PRO A 885 17.17 11.69 22.98
N GLN A 886 17.92 11.00 22.11
CA GLN A 886 19.26 11.48 21.71
C GLN A 886 19.17 12.64 20.71
N LEU A 887 18.20 12.65 19.79
CA LEU A 887 17.96 13.78 18.89
C LEU A 887 17.53 15.03 19.68
N ALA A 888 16.70 14.88 20.71
CA ALA A 888 16.37 15.97 21.62
C ALA A 888 17.62 16.48 22.39
N GLY A 889 18.46 15.55 22.86
CA GLY A 889 19.76 15.87 23.47
C GLY A 889 20.69 16.64 22.52
N PHE A 890 20.75 16.23 21.25
CA PHE A 890 21.55 16.89 20.22
C PHE A 890 21.03 18.30 19.95
N ALA A 891 19.72 18.46 19.72
CA ALA A 891 19.11 19.76 19.48
C ALA A 891 19.31 20.73 20.66
N SER A 892 19.23 20.25 21.90
CA SER A 892 19.49 21.08 23.09
C SER A 892 20.95 21.49 23.24
N SER A 893 21.90 20.61 22.87
CA SER A 893 23.34 20.88 22.94
C SER A 893 23.82 21.78 21.80
N TYR A 894 23.12 21.73 20.66
CA TYR A 894 23.50 22.40 19.41
C TYR A 894 22.33 23.20 18.79
N PRO A 895 21.78 24.21 19.48
CA PRO A 895 20.56 24.91 19.07
C PRO A 895 20.68 25.68 17.73
N GLY A 896 21.90 25.91 17.24
CA GLY A 896 22.17 26.56 15.95
C GLY A 896 22.35 25.58 14.78
N ILE A 897 22.25 24.27 15.01
CA ILE A 897 22.44 23.23 14.00
C ILE A 897 21.07 22.70 13.55
N PRO A 898 20.80 22.59 12.23
CA PRO A 898 19.58 21.96 11.74
C PRO A 898 19.45 20.52 12.24
N ALA A 899 18.21 20.05 12.41
CA ALA A 899 17.96 18.65 12.72
C ALA A 899 18.69 17.73 11.71
N PRO A 900 19.30 16.62 12.16
CA PRO A 900 19.93 15.66 11.26
C PRO A 900 18.96 15.19 10.18
N VAL A 901 19.42 15.18 8.93
CA VAL A 901 18.67 14.65 7.77
C VAL A 901 19.36 13.43 7.16
N THR A 902 20.54 13.09 7.67
CA THR A 902 21.30 11.89 7.31
C THR A 902 21.66 11.11 8.58
N ASN A 903 21.95 9.82 8.46
CA ASN A 903 22.16 8.95 9.61
C ASN A 903 23.32 7.96 9.46
N ARG A 904 23.93 7.70 10.62
CA ARG A 904 24.79 6.57 10.92
C ARG A 904 24.67 6.23 12.39
N THR A 905 24.34 4.98 12.68
CA THR A 905 24.19 4.45 14.03
C THR A 905 25.56 3.98 14.53
N HIS A 906 25.85 4.22 15.80
CA HIS A 906 27.05 3.72 16.46
C HIS A 906 27.13 2.18 16.40
N CYS A 907 28.33 1.66 16.19
CA CYS A 907 28.57 0.24 15.91
C CYS A 907 27.76 -0.33 14.74
N ILE A 908 27.21 0.52 13.86
CA ILE A 908 26.41 0.15 12.68
C ILE A 908 25.27 -0.84 13.00
N ALA A 909 24.63 -0.66 14.15
CA ALA A 909 23.51 -1.50 14.58
C ALA A 909 22.37 -1.49 13.57
N PHE A 910 22.01 -2.68 13.08
CA PHE A 910 20.98 -2.88 12.07
C PHE A 910 20.27 -4.22 12.31
N SER A 911 19.32 -4.23 13.24
CA SER A 911 18.79 -5.46 13.85
C SER A 911 17.72 -6.20 13.03
N ASP A 912 17.18 -5.58 11.98
CA ASP A 912 16.20 -6.18 11.08
C ASP A 912 16.25 -5.52 9.70
N TRP A 913 15.33 -5.88 8.80
CA TRP A 913 15.32 -5.41 7.41
C TRP A 913 15.10 -3.89 7.24
N ALA A 914 14.18 -3.29 8.01
CA ALA A 914 13.64 -1.96 7.67
C ALA A 914 13.14 -1.10 8.85
N THR A 915 13.27 -1.54 10.09
CA THR A 915 12.85 -0.72 11.26
C THR A 915 13.63 0.57 11.33
N GLN A 916 14.96 0.52 11.21
CA GLN A 916 15.80 1.73 11.32
C GLN A 916 15.53 2.77 10.24
N PRO A 917 15.42 2.43 8.93
CA PRO A 917 15.05 3.44 7.95
C PRO A 917 13.62 3.98 8.17
N LYS A 918 12.66 3.18 8.65
CA LYS A 918 11.31 3.69 9.01
C LYS A 918 11.34 4.67 10.18
N VAL A 919 12.11 4.36 11.24
CA VAL A 919 12.31 5.26 12.37
C VAL A 919 13.06 6.53 11.95
N SER A 920 14.05 6.40 11.08
CA SER A 920 14.79 7.56 10.54
C SER A 920 13.87 8.49 9.76
N LEU A 921 13.03 7.95 8.88
CA LEU A 921 12.03 8.73 8.15
C LEU A 921 11.10 9.47 9.10
N ALA A 922 10.72 8.82 10.21
CA ALA A 922 9.92 9.43 11.25
C ALA A 922 10.58 10.61 11.98
N HIS A 923 11.89 10.76 11.87
CA HIS A 923 12.64 11.91 12.38
C HIS A 923 13.13 12.85 11.27
N GLY A 924 12.60 12.72 10.05
CA GLY A 924 13.00 13.55 8.90
C GLY A 924 14.38 13.21 8.32
N ILE A 925 14.97 12.10 8.73
CA ILE A 925 16.22 11.58 8.19
C ILE A 925 15.91 10.79 6.91
N ARG A 926 16.51 11.21 5.80
CA ARG A 926 16.21 10.69 4.46
C ARG A 926 17.42 10.14 3.71
N LEU A 927 18.59 10.06 4.33
CA LEU A 927 19.75 9.34 3.78
C LEU A 927 20.49 8.57 4.88
N ASP A 928 20.76 7.30 4.63
CA ASP A 928 21.41 6.40 5.57
C ASP A 928 22.74 5.88 5.03
N THR A 929 23.73 5.74 5.92
CA THR A 929 25.07 5.24 5.57
C THR A 929 25.49 3.96 6.33
N ASN A 930 24.57 3.26 6.99
CA ASN A 930 24.89 2.10 7.86
C ASN A 930 25.28 0.82 7.13
N TYR A 931 25.06 0.71 5.81
CA TYR A 931 25.53 -0.44 5.03
C TYR A 931 27.04 -0.37 4.87
N TYR A 932 27.76 -0.97 5.81
CA TYR A 932 29.21 -0.83 6.00
C TYR A 932 29.97 -2.04 5.48
N TYR A 933 31.00 -1.85 4.66
CA TYR A 933 31.77 -2.97 4.11
C TYR A 933 32.74 -3.53 5.15
N TRP A 934 32.28 -4.52 5.89
CA TRP A 934 32.92 -5.05 7.09
C TRP A 934 32.46 -6.48 7.32
N PRO A 935 33.27 -7.37 7.94
CA PRO A 935 34.58 -7.14 8.60
C PRO A 935 35.81 -7.38 7.70
N ASP A 936 37.00 -7.14 8.25
CA ASP A 936 38.29 -7.24 7.56
C ASP A 936 38.58 -8.62 6.95
N TYR A 937 38.27 -9.71 7.65
CA TYR A 937 38.47 -11.08 7.15
C TYR A 937 37.51 -11.47 6.01
N TRP A 938 36.38 -10.76 5.88
CA TRP A 938 35.46 -10.89 4.75
C TRP A 938 35.87 -9.98 3.58
N VAL A 939 36.20 -8.72 3.89
CA VAL A 939 36.64 -7.70 2.93
C VAL A 939 37.95 -8.08 2.26
N GLN A 940 38.93 -8.59 3.01
CA GLN A 940 40.24 -9.04 2.54
C GLN A 940 40.97 -7.98 1.70
N ASP A 941 40.91 -6.72 2.14
CA ASP A 941 41.43 -5.55 1.44
C ASP A 941 40.97 -5.45 -0.04
N ARG A 942 39.78 -5.98 -0.37
CA ARG A 942 39.25 -6.00 -1.74
C ARG A 942 38.43 -4.74 -2.03
N PRO A 943 38.81 -3.89 -2.99
CA PRO A 943 37.97 -2.76 -3.40
C PRO A 943 36.70 -3.21 -4.11
N GLY A 944 35.54 -2.65 -3.74
CA GLY A 944 34.29 -3.04 -4.38
C GLY A 944 33.01 -2.42 -3.83
N LEU A 945 31.91 -2.83 -4.44
CA LEU A 945 30.53 -2.46 -4.18
C LEU A 945 29.79 -3.69 -3.65
N PHE A 946 29.90 -3.99 -2.35
CA PHE A 946 29.34 -5.22 -1.77
C PHE A 946 27.79 -5.28 -1.83
N THR A 947 27.12 -4.16 -2.01
CA THR A 947 25.67 -4.04 -2.27
C THR A 947 25.34 -4.05 -3.77
N GLY A 948 26.31 -4.30 -4.63
CA GLY A 948 26.16 -4.29 -6.09
C GLY A 948 25.73 -2.94 -6.68
N SER A 949 25.89 -1.83 -5.96
CA SER A 949 25.48 -0.50 -6.43
C SER A 949 26.45 0.59 -5.96
N GLY A 950 26.73 1.54 -6.87
CA GLY A 950 27.39 2.80 -6.56
C GLY A 950 26.39 3.96 -6.41
N LEU A 951 25.10 3.74 -6.61
CA LEU A 951 24.06 4.77 -6.57
C LEU A 951 23.29 4.74 -5.25
N ALA A 952 22.97 5.93 -4.74
CA ALA A 952 22.01 6.08 -3.67
C ALA A 952 20.60 5.94 -4.23
N MET A 953 19.84 4.98 -3.71
CA MET A 953 18.41 4.79 -4.01
C MET A 953 17.68 4.42 -2.72
N ARG A 954 16.39 4.68 -2.68
CA ARG A 954 15.52 4.46 -1.52
C ARG A 954 15.54 3.02 -1.02
N PHE A 955 15.43 2.85 0.29
CA PHE A 955 15.13 1.54 0.88
C PHE A 955 13.78 1.01 0.40
N ALA A 956 13.58 -0.29 0.53
CA ALA A 956 12.30 -0.95 0.43
C ALA A 956 12.04 -1.78 1.69
N ASP A 957 10.78 -1.84 2.10
CA ASP A 957 10.31 -2.76 3.14
C ASP A 957 10.34 -4.21 2.65
N VAL A 958 10.08 -5.17 3.53
CA VAL A 958 10.20 -6.61 3.21
C VAL A 958 9.24 -7.06 2.11
N ASP A 959 8.12 -6.36 1.94
CA ASP A 959 7.13 -6.60 0.89
C ASP A 959 7.45 -5.86 -0.43
N GLY A 960 8.52 -5.06 -0.46
CA GLY A 960 8.93 -4.23 -1.60
C GLY A 960 8.48 -2.78 -1.54
N THR A 961 7.70 -2.36 -0.53
CA THR A 961 7.22 -0.97 -0.40
C THR A 961 8.39 0.01 -0.29
N PRO A 962 8.53 0.99 -1.20
CA PRO A 962 9.59 2.00 -1.10
C PRO A 962 9.46 2.82 0.20
N ILE A 963 10.58 3.02 0.89
CA ILE A 963 10.72 3.87 2.07
C ILE A 963 11.53 5.10 1.64
N ASP A 964 11.05 6.31 1.93
CA ASP A 964 11.68 7.56 1.50
C ASP A 964 12.96 7.93 2.29
N VAL A 965 13.87 6.96 2.40
CA VAL A 965 15.22 7.07 2.93
C VAL A 965 16.17 6.44 1.92
N TYR A 966 17.10 7.23 1.38
CA TYR A 966 18.12 6.75 0.48
C TYR A 966 19.15 5.89 1.22
N GLN A 967 19.35 4.68 0.74
CA GLN A 967 20.46 3.83 1.15
C GLN A 967 21.72 4.22 0.37
N LEU A 968 22.76 4.67 1.08
CA LEU A 968 24.10 4.87 0.53
C LEU A 968 25.07 3.89 1.22
N ALA A 969 25.54 2.89 0.47
CA ALA A 969 26.54 1.96 1.01
C ALA A 969 27.87 2.67 1.30
N THR A 970 28.54 2.25 2.36
CA THR A 970 29.88 2.69 2.77
C THR A 970 30.89 1.67 2.32
N GLN A 971 31.48 1.95 1.16
CA GLN A 971 32.42 1.04 0.50
C GLN A 971 33.83 1.14 1.09
N MET A 972 34.16 2.31 1.64
CA MET A 972 35.48 2.64 2.18
C MET A 972 35.37 2.90 3.69
N THR A 973 36.11 2.14 4.48
CA THR A 973 36.15 2.20 5.94
C THR A 973 37.60 2.20 6.42
N ASP A 974 37.86 2.71 7.63
CA ASP A 974 39.19 2.66 8.25
C ASP A 974 39.38 1.50 9.24
N GLU A 975 38.34 0.68 9.43
CA GLU A 975 38.31 -0.40 10.43
C GLU A 975 38.24 -1.80 9.80
N SER A 976 38.04 -1.91 8.49
CA SER A 976 37.87 -3.20 7.80
C SER A 976 39.15 -3.70 7.11
N GLY A 977 40.34 -3.30 7.61
CA GLY A 977 41.63 -3.73 7.05
C GLY A 977 41.87 -3.28 5.60
N GLN A 978 41.20 -2.22 5.16
CA GLN A 978 41.33 -1.67 3.81
C GLN A 978 42.55 -0.75 3.70
N SER A 979 43.25 -0.79 2.57
CA SER A 979 44.42 0.03 2.27
C SER A 979 44.08 1.22 1.37
N TYR A 980 44.69 2.38 1.67
CA TYR A 980 44.51 3.61 0.90
C TYR A 980 45.86 4.06 0.31
N PRO A 981 45.91 4.47 -0.97
CA PRO A 981 44.77 4.84 -1.83
C PRO A 981 44.16 3.70 -2.68
N LEU A 982 44.53 2.42 -2.48
CA LEU A 982 44.09 1.30 -3.34
C LEU A 982 42.57 1.27 -3.60
N HIS A 983 41.76 1.40 -2.54
CA HIS A 983 40.30 1.32 -2.65
C HIS A 983 39.70 2.45 -3.48
N ILE A 984 40.02 3.70 -3.11
CA ILE A 984 39.51 4.88 -3.83
C ILE A 984 39.99 4.90 -5.29
N ASP A 985 41.26 4.59 -5.54
CA ASP A 985 41.83 4.60 -6.88
C ASP A 985 41.13 3.58 -7.79
N THR A 986 40.80 2.40 -7.26
CA THR A 986 40.08 1.36 -8.00
C THR A 986 38.66 1.81 -8.34
N LEU A 987 37.93 2.38 -7.38
CA LEU A 987 36.55 2.86 -7.59
C LEU A 987 36.51 4.02 -8.60
N LEU A 988 37.41 4.99 -8.48
CA LEU A 988 37.50 6.12 -9.42
C LEU A 988 37.93 5.68 -10.81
N ALA A 989 38.91 4.78 -10.94
CA ALA A 989 39.33 4.24 -12.24
C ALA A 989 38.17 3.51 -12.96
N ASN A 990 37.38 2.73 -12.21
CA ASN A 990 36.21 2.03 -12.75
C ASN A 990 35.09 3.01 -13.18
N ALA A 991 34.88 4.09 -12.44
CA ALA A 991 33.85 5.09 -12.75
C ALA A 991 34.22 6.03 -13.91
N LEU A 992 35.45 6.55 -13.90
CA LEU A 992 35.92 7.55 -14.86
C LEU A 992 36.37 6.92 -16.19
N GLY A 993 36.91 5.70 -16.11
CA GLY A 993 37.40 4.92 -17.25
C GLY A 993 36.30 4.33 -18.13
N THR A 994 36.67 3.31 -18.91
CA THR A 994 35.81 2.71 -19.93
C THR A 994 34.70 1.83 -19.36
N LYS A 995 34.86 1.30 -18.13
CA LYS A 995 33.83 0.49 -17.47
C LYS A 995 32.56 1.31 -17.18
N GLY A 996 32.74 2.59 -16.83
CA GLY A 996 31.64 3.53 -16.58
C GLY A 996 30.78 3.13 -15.38
N TYR A 997 31.39 2.60 -14.32
CA TYR A 997 30.72 2.23 -13.07
C TYR A 997 30.51 3.49 -12.21
N TYR A 998 29.61 4.35 -12.66
CA TYR A 998 29.32 5.65 -12.04
C TYR A 998 28.75 5.48 -10.63
N GLY A 999 29.12 6.38 -9.70
CA GLY A 999 28.63 6.26 -8.33
C GLY A 999 28.99 7.40 -7.39
N ALA A 1000 28.28 7.45 -6.27
CA ALA A 1000 28.64 8.19 -5.08
C ALA A 1000 29.32 7.22 -4.12
N PHE A 1001 30.64 7.32 -3.99
CA PHE A 1001 31.43 6.41 -3.17
C PHE A 1001 31.58 7.00 -1.77
N ASN A 1002 30.95 6.35 -0.79
CA ASN A 1002 30.97 6.80 0.59
C ASN A 1002 32.18 6.21 1.32
N ALA A 1003 32.93 7.10 1.95
CA ALA A 1003 34.02 6.78 2.86
C ALA A 1003 33.61 7.15 4.28
N ASN A 1004 33.87 6.26 5.24
CA ASN A 1004 33.75 6.58 6.65
C ASN A 1004 35.13 6.46 7.31
N MET A 1005 35.57 7.56 7.93
CA MET A 1005 36.89 7.67 8.53
C MET A 1005 36.73 8.22 9.95
N HIS A 1006 37.12 7.46 10.97
CA HIS A 1006 37.03 7.90 12.36
C HIS A 1006 37.79 9.20 12.58
N VAL A 1007 37.21 10.07 13.41
CA VAL A 1007 37.74 11.40 13.74
C VAL A 1007 38.14 11.53 15.21
N ASP A 1008 38.40 10.41 15.89
CA ASP A 1008 38.73 10.37 17.32
C ASP A 1008 40.11 10.94 17.66
N SER A 1009 41.07 10.83 16.75
CA SER A 1009 42.44 11.30 16.97
C SER A 1009 43.14 11.68 15.67
N ASP A 1010 44.19 12.49 15.77
CA ASP A 1010 45.07 12.86 14.67
C ASP A 1010 46.52 12.91 15.21
N PRO A 1011 47.44 12.03 14.74
CA PRO A 1011 47.28 11.07 13.64
C PRO A 1011 46.45 9.83 14.02
N SER A 1012 45.76 9.26 13.03
CA SER A 1012 45.00 8.01 13.12
C SER A 1012 44.93 7.31 11.75
N ALA A 1013 44.42 6.07 11.71
CA ALA A 1013 44.11 5.38 10.46
C ALA A 1013 43.10 6.18 9.63
N GLY A 1014 42.01 6.66 10.25
CA GLY A 1014 41.05 7.57 9.63
C GLY A 1014 41.67 8.88 9.14
N ALA A 1015 42.69 9.41 9.83
CA ALA A 1015 43.43 10.58 9.34
C ALA A 1015 44.19 10.32 8.05
N SER A 1016 44.89 9.20 8.01
CA SER A 1016 45.71 8.82 6.86
C SER A 1016 44.82 8.42 5.68
N GLY A 1017 43.74 7.68 5.93
CA GLY A 1017 42.75 7.27 4.94
C GLY A 1017 42.01 8.46 4.30
N SER A 1018 41.46 9.36 5.12
CA SER A 1018 40.78 10.57 4.61
C SER A 1018 41.70 11.44 3.76
N ALA A 1019 42.96 11.63 4.17
CA ALA A 1019 43.95 12.38 3.40
C ALA A 1019 44.26 11.71 2.04
N ALA A 1020 44.45 10.39 2.02
CA ALA A 1020 44.69 9.63 0.79
C ALA A 1020 43.49 9.66 -0.18
N ILE A 1021 42.26 9.58 0.36
CA ILE A 1021 41.02 9.69 -0.43
C ILE A 1021 40.89 11.09 -1.04
N ILE A 1022 41.10 12.14 -0.25
CA ILE A 1022 41.04 13.52 -0.74
C ILE A 1022 42.09 13.76 -1.82
N ALA A 1023 43.34 13.32 -1.62
CA ALA A 1023 44.39 13.46 -2.61
C ALA A 1023 44.04 12.76 -3.93
N SER A 1024 43.44 11.58 -3.86
CA SER A 1024 43.00 10.83 -5.03
C SER A 1024 41.82 11.50 -5.74
N ALA A 1025 40.84 11.99 -4.99
CA ALA A 1025 39.73 12.75 -5.56
C ALA A 1025 40.19 14.03 -6.26
N GLN A 1026 41.11 14.79 -5.66
CA GLN A 1026 41.69 16.00 -6.26
C GLN A 1026 42.46 15.69 -7.54
N ARG A 1027 43.28 14.62 -7.53
CA ARG A 1027 44.05 14.16 -8.70
C ARG A 1027 43.13 13.87 -9.89
N GLU A 1028 41.98 13.24 -9.64
CA GLU A 1028 41.04 12.83 -10.67
C GLU A 1028 39.92 13.86 -10.96
N GLY A 1029 39.93 15.03 -10.30
CA GLY A 1029 38.89 16.06 -10.47
C GLY A 1029 37.51 15.69 -9.92
N VAL A 1030 37.47 14.76 -8.96
CA VAL A 1030 36.27 14.26 -8.30
C VAL A 1030 35.95 15.10 -7.06
N SER A 1031 34.67 15.42 -6.87
CA SER A 1031 34.22 16.22 -5.73
C SER A 1031 34.18 15.40 -4.45
N VAL A 1032 34.56 16.04 -3.32
CA VAL A 1032 34.44 15.47 -1.97
C VAL A 1032 33.39 16.26 -1.19
N ILE A 1033 32.26 15.62 -0.89
CA ILE A 1033 31.04 16.26 -0.41
C ILE A 1033 30.52 15.62 0.88
N THR A 1034 29.60 16.33 1.56
CA THR A 1034 28.83 15.77 2.68
C THR A 1034 27.71 14.85 2.19
N ALA A 1035 27.23 13.96 3.08
CA ALA A 1035 26.05 13.15 2.84
C ALA A 1035 24.80 14.04 2.60
N LYS A 1036 24.65 15.13 3.36
CA LYS A 1036 23.59 16.12 3.14
C LYS A 1036 23.64 16.80 1.77
N GLN A 1037 24.83 17.10 1.23
CA GLN A 1037 24.95 17.64 -0.13
C GLN A 1037 24.44 16.64 -1.16
N LEU A 1038 24.73 15.34 -1.00
CA LEU A 1038 24.18 14.31 -1.87
C LEU A 1038 22.65 14.23 -1.76
N LEU A 1039 22.09 14.18 -0.54
CA LEU A 1039 20.64 14.17 -0.33
C LEU A 1039 19.96 15.38 -0.98
N THR A 1040 20.52 16.58 -0.77
CA THR A 1040 20.00 17.84 -1.36
C THR A 1040 19.99 17.76 -2.89
N TRP A 1041 21.02 17.17 -3.49
CA TRP A 1041 21.08 16.98 -4.94
C TRP A 1041 20.07 15.94 -5.43
N LEU A 1042 19.91 14.81 -4.75
CA LEU A 1042 18.93 13.78 -5.11
C LEU A 1042 17.52 14.36 -5.12
N ASP A 1043 17.15 15.10 -4.07
CA ASP A 1043 15.85 15.78 -3.96
C ASP A 1043 15.66 16.81 -5.08
N ALA A 1044 16.65 17.67 -5.33
CA ALA A 1044 16.55 18.68 -6.39
C ALA A 1044 16.48 18.06 -7.79
N ARG A 1045 17.24 16.98 -8.03
CA ARG A 1045 17.23 16.24 -9.30
C ARG A 1045 15.88 15.59 -9.54
N GLU A 1046 15.32 14.92 -8.53
CA GLU A 1046 13.98 14.32 -8.66
C GLU A 1046 12.87 15.36 -8.76
N ALA A 1047 13.01 16.53 -8.13
CA ALA A 1047 12.08 17.64 -8.25
C ALA A 1047 12.17 18.37 -9.61
N THR A 1048 13.17 18.06 -10.44
CA THR A 1048 13.25 18.61 -11.80
C THR A 1048 12.14 18.02 -12.66
N GLN A 1049 11.19 18.86 -13.07
CA GLN A 1049 10.05 18.42 -13.86
C GLN A 1049 10.38 18.45 -15.35
N VAL A 1050 10.30 17.29 -15.99
CA VAL A 1050 10.33 17.16 -17.45
C VAL A 1050 8.92 16.77 -17.90
N SER A 1051 8.27 17.63 -18.68
CA SER A 1051 6.86 17.50 -19.05
C SER A 1051 6.61 17.83 -20.51
N SER A 1052 5.36 17.70 -20.96
CA SER A 1052 4.93 18.05 -22.33
C SER A 1052 5.77 17.36 -23.42
N VAL A 1053 6.18 16.11 -23.18
CA VAL A 1053 6.98 15.34 -24.13
C VAL A 1053 6.14 15.01 -25.36
N ALA A 1054 6.58 15.47 -26.53
CA ALA A 1054 5.93 15.21 -27.81
C ALA A 1054 6.98 14.96 -28.90
N PHE A 1055 6.69 14.03 -29.81
CA PHE A 1055 7.59 13.70 -30.91
C PHE A 1055 6.83 13.62 -32.24
N THR A 1056 7.30 14.37 -33.24
CA THR A 1056 6.68 14.42 -34.58
C THR A 1056 7.28 13.41 -35.57
N GLY A 1057 8.19 12.56 -35.10
CA GLY A 1057 9.02 11.71 -35.97
C GLY A 1057 10.36 12.35 -36.34
N MET A 1058 10.45 13.68 -36.35
CA MET A 1058 11.69 14.43 -36.64
C MET A 1058 12.09 15.41 -35.53
N ALA A 1059 11.14 15.88 -34.73
CA ALA A 1059 11.42 16.81 -33.64
C ALA A 1059 10.81 16.30 -32.33
N LEU A 1060 11.65 16.17 -31.29
CA LEU A 1060 11.24 15.92 -29.91
C LEU A 1060 11.17 17.26 -29.19
N THR A 1061 10.01 17.58 -28.61
CA THR A 1061 9.80 18.76 -27.77
C THR A 1061 9.46 18.32 -26.35
N PHE A 1062 9.99 19.02 -25.35
CA PHE A 1062 9.64 18.84 -23.94
C PHE A 1062 9.94 20.12 -23.16
N THR A 1063 9.32 20.27 -21.99
CA THR A 1063 9.53 21.41 -21.10
C THR A 1063 10.30 20.95 -19.86
N VAL A 1064 11.31 21.72 -19.47
CA VAL A 1064 12.01 21.56 -18.19
C VAL A 1064 11.60 22.70 -17.26
N ALA A 1065 11.08 22.36 -16.08
CA ALA A 1065 10.77 23.29 -15.01
C ALA A 1065 11.53 22.91 -13.73
N THR A 1066 11.79 23.92 -12.89
CA THR A 1066 12.52 23.78 -11.61
C THR A 1066 13.81 22.95 -11.71
N PRO A 1067 14.69 23.21 -12.69
CA PRO A 1067 15.88 22.39 -12.88
C PRO A 1067 16.82 22.48 -11.69
N ALA A 1068 17.38 21.33 -11.30
CA ALA A 1068 18.44 21.26 -10.30
C ALA A 1068 19.65 22.09 -10.74
N ARG A 1069 20.34 22.68 -9.76
CA ARG A 1069 21.55 23.47 -10.00
C ARG A 1069 22.63 22.58 -10.64
N ASN A 1070 23.29 23.08 -11.69
CA ASN A 1070 24.29 22.35 -12.48
C ASN A 1070 23.81 21.03 -13.10
N LEU A 1071 22.51 20.84 -13.27
CA LEU A 1071 21.97 19.66 -13.96
C LEU A 1071 22.49 19.56 -15.40
N SER A 1072 22.91 18.35 -15.76
CA SER A 1072 23.15 17.97 -17.15
C SER A 1072 21.99 17.13 -17.63
N LEU A 1073 21.41 17.53 -18.76
CA LEU A 1073 20.35 16.80 -19.43
C LEU A 1073 20.95 16.03 -20.61
N MET A 1074 20.50 14.79 -20.80
CA MET A 1074 20.94 13.93 -21.88
C MET A 1074 19.79 13.75 -22.86
N VAL A 1075 20.04 14.02 -24.13
CA VAL A 1075 19.09 13.70 -25.21
C VAL A 1075 19.75 12.70 -26.15
N PRO A 1076 19.05 11.65 -26.60
CA PRO A 1076 19.66 10.69 -27.50
C PRO A 1076 20.22 11.29 -28.78
N THR A 1077 21.33 10.75 -29.27
CA THR A 1077 21.88 11.15 -30.58
C THR A 1077 21.20 10.43 -31.74
N SER A 1078 20.42 9.38 -31.47
CA SER A 1078 19.67 8.63 -32.46
C SER A 1078 18.29 8.24 -31.95
N THR A 1079 17.34 8.13 -32.86
CA THR A 1079 16.00 7.60 -32.57
C THR A 1079 15.93 6.09 -32.86
N ALA A 1080 14.93 5.40 -32.31
CA ALA A 1080 14.67 3.99 -32.63
C ALA A 1080 14.48 3.73 -34.15
N ALA A 1081 14.03 4.74 -34.90
CA ALA A 1081 13.87 4.68 -36.35
C ALA A 1081 15.17 4.98 -37.12
N GLY A 1082 16.32 5.10 -36.45
CA GLY A 1082 17.63 5.33 -37.07
C GLY A 1082 17.95 6.78 -37.43
N ARG A 1083 17.06 7.74 -37.16
CA ARG A 1083 17.32 9.18 -37.39
C ARG A 1083 18.41 9.69 -36.47
N THR A 1084 19.24 10.62 -36.95
CA THR A 1084 20.39 11.16 -36.18
C THR A 1084 20.17 12.60 -35.74
N LEU A 1085 20.72 12.97 -34.58
CA LEU A 1085 20.60 14.31 -34.01
C LEU A 1085 21.25 15.36 -34.91
N VAL A 1086 20.50 16.44 -35.17
CA VAL A 1086 20.94 17.61 -35.94
C VAL A 1086 21.23 18.80 -35.03
N SER A 1087 20.28 19.13 -34.14
CA SER A 1087 20.38 20.33 -33.30
C SER A 1087 19.51 20.23 -32.05
N VAL A 1088 19.91 20.94 -31.00
CA VAL A 1088 19.08 21.19 -29.82
C VAL A 1088 18.90 22.69 -29.66
N THR A 1089 17.65 23.11 -29.44
CA THR A 1089 17.32 24.50 -29.10
C THR A 1089 16.52 24.56 -27.80
N ARG A 1090 16.59 25.69 -27.09
CA ARG A 1090 15.72 26.04 -25.97
C ARG A 1090 15.08 27.38 -26.25
N ASN A 1091 13.74 27.44 -26.21
CA ASN A 1091 12.97 28.64 -26.55
C ASN A 1091 13.45 29.26 -27.90
N GLY A 1092 13.76 28.40 -28.88
CA GLY A 1092 14.28 28.79 -30.19
C GLY A 1092 15.78 29.16 -30.25
N SER A 1093 16.46 29.30 -29.11
CA SER A 1093 17.91 29.59 -29.08
C SER A 1093 18.73 28.31 -29.11
N ALA A 1094 19.81 28.26 -29.89
CA ALA A 1094 20.69 27.09 -29.96
C ALA A 1094 21.31 26.75 -28.60
N VAL A 1095 21.38 25.45 -28.28
CA VAL A 1095 22.01 24.92 -27.08
C VAL A 1095 23.25 24.12 -27.48
N THR A 1096 24.37 24.38 -26.81
CA THR A 1096 25.62 23.62 -27.03
C THR A 1096 25.44 22.19 -26.56
N THR A 1097 25.84 21.24 -27.41
CA THR A 1097 25.77 19.80 -27.16
C THR A 1097 27.17 19.21 -27.03
N VAL A 1098 27.34 18.25 -26.13
CA VAL A 1098 28.57 17.45 -25.98
C VAL A 1098 28.20 15.98 -26.20
N PRO A 1099 28.55 15.37 -27.33
CA PRO A 1099 28.27 13.95 -27.59
C PRO A 1099 29.06 13.06 -26.63
N GLN A 1100 28.39 12.07 -26.03
CA GLN A 1100 28.99 11.03 -25.20
C GLN A 1100 28.27 9.70 -25.44
N THR A 1101 29.01 8.60 -25.32
CA THR A 1101 28.40 7.26 -25.30
C THR A 1101 28.31 6.79 -23.85
N ILE A 1102 27.09 6.56 -23.38
CA ILE A 1102 26.81 6.04 -22.05
C ILE A 1102 26.32 4.61 -22.20
N LYS A 1103 27.17 3.64 -21.85
CA LYS A 1103 26.81 2.21 -21.77
C LYS A 1103 26.11 1.73 -23.06
N GLY A 1104 26.75 1.98 -24.20
CA GLY A 1104 26.28 1.58 -25.54
C GLY A 1104 25.30 2.53 -26.22
N VAL A 1105 24.81 3.56 -25.52
CA VAL A 1105 23.86 4.53 -26.08
C VAL A 1105 24.51 5.89 -26.28
N GLY A 1106 24.38 6.46 -27.48
CA GLY A 1106 24.83 7.81 -27.78
C GLY A 1106 23.87 8.89 -27.25
N TYR A 1107 24.41 9.85 -26.51
CA TYR A 1107 23.68 11.00 -25.98
C TYR A 1107 24.41 12.31 -26.28
N ALA A 1108 23.66 13.35 -26.58
CA ALA A 1108 24.13 14.72 -26.50
C ALA A 1108 23.83 15.26 -25.09
N PHE A 1109 24.89 15.57 -24.36
CA PHE A 1109 24.79 16.27 -23.08
C PHE A 1109 24.57 17.75 -23.34
N ILE A 1110 23.57 18.33 -22.66
CA ILE A 1110 23.28 19.76 -22.70
C ILE A 1110 23.17 20.31 -21.28
N ASN A 1111 23.43 21.61 -21.14
CA ASN A 1111 23.22 22.31 -19.88
C ASN A 1111 21.72 22.33 -19.55
N GLY A 1112 21.32 21.57 -18.54
CA GLY A 1112 19.93 21.42 -18.09
C GLY A 1112 19.52 22.39 -16.99
N THR A 1113 20.38 23.34 -16.59
CA THR A 1113 20.11 24.30 -15.50
C THR A 1113 19.07 25.37 -15.84
N GLN A 1114 18.70 25.48 -17.11
CA GLN A 1114 17.85 26.55 -17.60
C GLN A 1114 16.47 26.00 -17.94
N ALA A 1115 15.45 26.51 -17.24
CA ALA A 1115 14.06 26.18 -17.52
C ALA A 1115 13.63 26.66 -18.91
N GLY A 1116 12.66 25.98 -19.51
CA GLY A 1116 12.10 26.33 -20.80
C GLY A 1116 11.74 25.13 -21.66
N THR A 1117 11.27 25.41 -22.87
CA THR A 1117 10.90 24.39 -23.84
C THR A 1117 12.10 24.08 -24.71
N TYR A 1118 12.51 22.81 -24.71
CA TYR A 1118 13.58 22.28 -25.53
C TYR A 1118 13.00 21.62 -26.78
N THR A 1119 13.67 21.81 -27.91
CA THR A 1119 13.37 21.11 -29.17
C THR A 1119 14.64 20.46 -29.70
N VAL A 1120 14.60 19.14 -29.82
CA VAL A 1120 15.66 18.28 -30.34
C VAL A 1120 15.26 17.82 -31.74
N THR A 1121 16.04 18.19 -32.75
CA THR A 1121 15.74 17.90 -34.16
C THR A 1121 16.62 16.76 -34.67
N TYR A 1122 16.03 15.82 -35.39
CA TYR A 1122 16.66 14.66 -36.01
C TYR A 1122 16.42 14.65 -37.54
N ASN A 1123 17.36 14.12 -38.31
CA ASN A 1123 17.27 13.97 -39.78
C ASN A 1123 16.89 12.57 -40.24
#